data_AF-A0AA48H229-F1
#
_entry.id   AF-A0AA48H229-F1
#
_cell.length_a   1.000
_cell.length_b   1.000
_cell.length_c   1.000
_cell.angle_alpha   90.00
_cell.angle_beta   90.00
_cell.angle_gamma   90.00
#
_symmetry.space_group_name_H-M   'P 1'
#
loop_
_entity.id
_entity.type
_entity.pdbx_description
1 polymer ?
#
loop_
_entity_poly.entity_id
_entity_poly.type
_entity_poly.pdbx_seq_one_letter_code
_entity_poly.pdbx_strand_id
1 'polypeptide(L)'
;MRLGLLAGLALAARLGAGEPRLLPGEGLAVAEAEGPVRVWGEAGRETPMGSLAKLVWLARSGPDWAARAVTFRCDGHWDGLPCWNREGHGPVDLAAAAQASCNLAFLAWARADLARAEARQGPSAARSALAADFRPFLGPREPPAGPLGPAWIGTGTLLRTSPAAFAAWLAAQGGLRSQAAGLLADAGGGWVKTGTAAAVTDPQRTWAWAAGVREGRILVLRLPEGRGKAEGLARFRAVADALAAGDPPPVFAGDPDGEARLRAPLAAAAEGTRAWGPWPAGTWTVQLHTRPGAFEAATGAPPQRAALWVGATLHLRPLAQLQRRDLGALLRHELVHRRLAGAGLRPWEEEARCLAAETQAAPPAVWPAPPEGADQAALDQALARGTTRAQAWAYAYLRAWLAGMPPPSHRPAAPPEAPGWREDRPEARVTVVWPVDRFPRDLTVNGAPLRPGPPRTWREGVTFGPGAPVARLEGEVRIEPAGRSWRVAWKVPASAWIAAAVDGELGPGAPAEARRALAAVLGAWLAAHPGGNHPDGSLCPLTHCAVIRGPGSPEARESAAAAPRAEPGWIWFCASQGGVSLAPAAVWGRGPVDAPPGAAVPGDPWAAWTRSLTPAQVQALKRQVRPGLAPGQRGLRLGPSGPYPVEDLRLAAGRSFGWATWPSNACAAQLLPDGSLRLEGHGLGHNVGLCLATARHQAEAGMAAEEILRRAFVP
;
A
#
# COMPACT_ATOMS: atom_id res chain seq x y z
N MET A 1 -55.87 -11.85 -21.24
CA MET A 1 -54.90 -12.95 -21.47
C MET A 1 -53.82 -12.50 -22.46
N ARG A 2 -52.74 -11.84 -22.01
CA ARG A 2 -51.44 -11.79 -22.70
C ARG A 2 -50.39 -11.42 -21.65
N LEU A 3 -49.68 -12.43 -21.16
CA LEU A 3 -48.59 -12.37 -20.19
C LEU A 3 -47.57 -13.39 -20.69
N GLY A 4 -46.32 -12.97 -20.87
CA GLY A 4 -45.21 -13.88 -21.16
C GLY A 4 -44.50 -13.60 -22.48
N LEU A 5 -43.64 -12.58 -22.49
CA LEU A 5 -42.34 -12.56 -23.17
C LEU A 5 -41.73 -11.19 -22.88
N LEU A 6 -40.80 -11.10 -21.92
CA LEU A 6 -39.78 -10.05 -21.75
C LEU A 6 -39.05 -10.25 -20.40
N ALA A 7 -38.54 -11.46 -20.16
CA ALA A 7 -37.61 -11.74 -19.07
C ALA A 7 -36.49 -12.62 -19.65
N GLY A 8 -35.46 -11.99 -20.22
CA GLY A 8 -34.40 -12.77 -20.90
C GLY A 8 -33.05 -12.09 -21.14
N LEU A 9 -32.87 -10.78 -20.92
CA LEU A 9 -31.62 -10.11 -21.37
C LEU A 9 -31.06 -9.02 -20.42
N ALA A 10 -31.16 -9.20 -19.10
CA ALA A 10 -30.57 -8.24 -18.15
C ALA A 10 -29.95 -8.90 -16.89
N LEU A 11 -29.12 -9.94 -17.06
CA LEU A 11 -28.36 -10.52 -15.96
C LEU A 11 -26.94 -10.93 -16.38
N ALA A 12 -26.11 -9.96 -16.76
CA ALA A 12 -24.69 -10.19 -17.06
C ALA A 12 -23.74 -9.08 -16.55
N ALA A 13 -24.16 -8.21 -15.65
CA ALA A 13 -23.30 -7.14 -15.12
C ALA A 13 -23.42 -7.02 -13.60
N ARG A 14 -22.70 -7.87 -12.86
CA ARG A 14 -22.50 -7.73 -11.41
C ARG A 14 -21.17 -8.36 -11.01
N LEU A 15 -20.03 -7.79 -11.38
CA LEU A 15 -18.75 -8.43 -11.05
C LEU A 15 -17.59 -7.41 -11.01
N GLY A 16 -17.32 -6.84 -9.84
CA GLY A 16 -16.20 -5.92 -9.59
C GLY A 16 -15.27 -6.46 -8.53
N ALA A 17 -14.00 -6.58 -8.88
CA ALA A 17 -12.96 -7.11 -8.04
C ALA A 17 -12.17 -5.97 -7.40
N GLY A 18 -12.05 -5.96 -6.07
CA GLY A 18 -10.93 -5.29 -5.42
C GLY A 18 -9.61 -5.97 -5.82
N GLU A 19 -8.48 -5.27 -5.68
CA GLU A 19 -7.18 -5.87 -5.97
C GLU A 19 -6.96 -7.02 -4.98
N PRO A 20 -6.73 -8.24 -5.48
CA PRO A 20 -6.55 -9.38 -4.63
C PRO A 20 -5.26 -9.19 -3.83
N ARG A 21 -5.37 -9.27 -2.49
CA ARG A 21 -4.19 -9.21 -1.61
C ARG A 21 -3.34 -10.46 -1.85
N LEU A 22 -2.25 -10.26 -2.58
CA LEU A 22 -1.23 -11.27 -2.84
C LEU A 22 -0.13 -11.23 -1.78
N LEU A 23 0.36 -12.41 -1.42
CA LEU A 23 1.58 -12.55 -0.62
C LEU A 23 2.81 -12.33 -1.51
N PRO A 24 3.97 -11.94 -0.93
CA PRO A 24 5.21 -11.85 -1.69
C PRO A 24 5.51 -13.16 -2.43
N GLY A 25 5.79 -13.03 -3.74
CA GLY A 25 6.02 -14.18 -4.61
C GLY A 25 4.77 -14.91 -5.09
N GLU A 26 3.56 -14.45 -4.77
CA GLU A 26 2.36 -14.96 -5.46
C GLU A 26 2.22 -14.33 -6.85
N GLY A 27 1.66 -15.10 -7.78
CA GLY A 27 1.25 -14.61 -9.09
C GLY A 27 -0.18 -15.05 -9.36
N LEU A 28 -1.04 -14.10 -9.70
CA LEU A 28 -2.45 -14.36 -9.99
C LEU A 28 -2.81 -13.82 -11.38
N ALA A 29 -3.52 -14.64 -12.14
CA ALA A 29 -4.20 -14.20 -13.34
C ALA A 29 -5.70 -14.49 -13.24
N VAL A 30 -6.51 -13.56 -13.73
CA VAL A 30 -7.97 -13.71 -13.82
C VAL A 30 -8.40 -13.41 -15.24
N ALA A 31 -9.08 -14.36 -15.87
CA ALA A 31 -9.65 -14.20 -17.21
C ALA A 31 -11.18 -14.29 -17.14
N GLU A 32 -11.85 -13.43 -17.89
CA GLU A 32 -13.29 -13.54 -18.11
C GLU A 32 -13.57 -14.37 -19.38
N ALA A 33 -14.83 -14.71 -19.65
CA ALA A 33 -15.19 -15.54 -20.82
C ALA A 33 -14.71 -14.92 -22.15
N GLU A 34 -14.79 -13.60 -22.28
CA GLU A 34 -14.48 -12.87 -23.53
C GLU A 34 -13.61 -11.63 -23.29
N GLY A 35 -12.93 -11.56 -22.15
CA GLY A 35 -12.15 -10.39 -21.72
C GLY A 35 -10.63 -10.63 -21.70
N PRO A 36 -9.82 -9.55 -21.68
CA PRO A 36 -8.38 -9.66 -21.50
C PRO A 36 -8.03 -10.29 -20.14
N VAL A 37 -6.90 -11.01 -20.09
CA VAL A 37 -6.39 -11.58 -18.84
C VAL A 37 -5.82 -10.47 -17.97
N ARG A 38 -6.39 -10.31 -16.78
CA ARG A 38 -5.87 -9.41 -15.74
C ARG A 38 -4.84 -10.14 -14.91
N VAL A 39 -3.75 -9.47 -14.56
CA VAL A 39 -2.57 -10.07 -13.92
C VAL A 39 -2.14 -9.26 -12.70
N TRP A 40 -1.70 -9.95 -11.65
CA TRP A 40 -1.21 -9.35 -10.40
C TRP A 40 0.00 -10.13 -9.86
N GLY A 41 0.91 -9.43 -9.20
CA GLY A 41 2.13 -10.03 -8.63
C GLY A 41 3.02 -10.67 -9.69
N GLU A 42 3.61 -11.83 -9.39
CA GLU A 42 4.49 -12.57 -10.30
C GLU A 42 3.75 -13.40 -11.36
N ALA A 43 2.60 -12.91 -11.84
CA ALA A 43 1.73 -13.63 -12.78
C ALA A 43 2.36 -13.90 -14.17
N GLY A 44 3.40 -13.16 -14.54
CA GLY A 44 4.19 -13.40 -15.75
C GLY A 44 5.30 -14.44 -15.59
N ARG A 45 5.62 -14.87 -14.36
CA ARG A 45 6.76 -15.75 -14.10
C ARG A 45 6.45 -17.20 -14.46
N GLU A 46 7.23 -17.75 -15.38
CA GLU A 46 7.13 -19.16 -15.72
C GLU A 46 7.73 -20.06 -14.64
N THR A 47 7.00 -21.10 -14.26
CA THR A 47 7.47 -22.17 -13.37
C THR A 47 6.91 -23.52 -13.82
N PRO A 48 7.49 -24.65 -13.37
CA PRO A 48 6.95 -25.98 -13.67
C PRO A 48 5.47 -26.07 -13.26
N MET A 49 4.59 -26.47 -14.20
CA MET A 49 3.14 -26.37 -14.00
C MET A 49 2.57 -27.51 -13.12
N GLY A 50 3.36 -28.54 -12.85
CA GLY A 50 2.95 -29.64 -11.99
C GLY A 50 1.72 -30.36 -12.52
N SER A 51 0.87 -30.83 -11.59
CA SER A 51 -0.38 -31.52 -11.92
C SER A 51 -1.41 -30.67 -12.70
N LEU A 52 -1.17 -29.38 -12.97
CA LEU A 52 -2.01 -28.63 -13.91
C LEU A 52 -1.93 -29.17 -15.35
N ALA A 53 -0.86 -29.90 -15.71
CA ALA A 53 -0.74 -30.56 -17.01
C ALA A 53 -1.91 -31.53 -17.30
N LYS A 54 -2.57 -32.05 -16.25
CA LYS A 54 -3.77 -32.88 -16.38
C LYS A 54 -4.94 -32.13 -17.00
N LEU A 55 -5.04 -30.81 -16.83
CA LEU A 55 -6.08 -30.01 -17.48
C LEU A 55 -5.90 -29.96 -19.00
N VAL A 56 -4.65 -29.99 -19.48
CA VAL A 56 -4.32 -30.08 -20.91
C VAL A 56 -4.79 -31.42 -21.47
N TRP A 57 -4.52 -32.50 -20.74
CA TRP A 57 -5.02 -33.84 -21.10
C TRP A 57 -6.55 -33.94 -21.07
N LEU A 58 -7.20 -33.34 -20.07
CA LEU A 58 -8.67 -33.30 -20.02
C LEU A 58 -9.24 -32.51 -21.20
N ALA A 59 -8.64 -31.38 -21.59
CA ALA A 59 -9.08 -30.63 -22.76
C ALA A 59 -8.92 -31.43 -24.06
N ARG A 60 -7.80 -32.14 -24.21
CA ARG A 60 -7.47 -32.91 -25.41
C ARG A 60 -8.28 -34.21 -25.53
N SER A 61 -8.22 -35.05 -24.50
CA SER A 61 -8.67 -36.45 -24.56
C SER A 61 -9.76 -36.77 -23.53
N GLY A 62 -10.13 -35.82 -22.67
CA GLY A 62 -11.15 -36.01 -21.63
C GLY A 62 -12.49 -36.52 -22.15
N PRO A 63 -13.05 -35.98 -23.26
CA PRO A 63 -14.28 -36.49 -23.84
C PRO A 63 -14.21 -37.96 -24.25
N ASP A 64 -13.13 -38.39 -24.93
CA ASP A 64 -12.93 -39.80 -25.32
C ASP A 64 -12.78 -40.70 -24.09
N TRP A 65 -12.00 -40.25 -23.11
CA TRP A 65 -11.78 -40.99 -21.88
C TRP A 65 -13.06 -41.17 -21.07
N ALA A 66 -13.88 -40.12 -20.98
CA ALA A 66 -15.19 -40.16 -20.34
C ALA A 66 -16.15 -41.09 -21.09
N ALA A 67 -16.23 -40.97 -22.42
CA ALA A 67 -17.08 -41.82 -23.26
C ALA A 67 -16.74 -43.32 -23.14
N ARG A 68 -15.47 -43.63 -22.87
CA ARG A 68 -14.97 -45.01 -22.72
C ARG A 68 -14.95 -45.51 -21.28
N ALA A 69 -15.40 -44.69 -20.33
CA ALA A 69 -15.40 -45.01 -18.90
C ALA A 69 -14.05 -45.60 -18.43
N VAL A 70 -12.95 -44.94 -18.80
CA VAL A 70 -11.60 -45.45 -18.48
C VAL A 70 -11.41 -45.64 -16.98
N THR A 71 -10.82 -46.77 -16.61
CA THR A 71 -10.43 -47.07 -15.23
C THR A 71 -8.95 -47.42 -15.17
N PHE A 72 -8.36 -47.25 -14.00
CA PHE A 72 -6.97 -47.62 -13.72
C PHE A 72 -6.84 -48.07 -12.27
N ARG A 73 -6.14 -49.17 -12.01
CA ARG A 73 -5.81 -49.60 -10.66
C ARG A 73 -4.41 -49.11 -10.31
N CYS A 74 -4.32 -48.21 -9.34
CA CYS A 74 -3.08 -47.63 -8.86
C CYS A 74 -2.64 -48.33 -7.57
N ASP A 75 -1.64 -49.20 -7.63
CA ASP A 75 -1.07 -49.89 -6.47
C ASP A 75 0.21 -49.20 -5.93
N GLY A 76 0.41 -47.93 -6.27
CA GLY A 76 1.55 -47.12 -5.80
C GLY A 76 2.76 -47.14 -6.73
N HIS A 77 2.79 -48.05 -7.70
CA HIS A 77 3.76 -48.09 -8.79
C HIS A 77 3.09 -48.56 -10.10
N TRP A 78 3.64 -48.18 -11.24
CA TRP A 78 3.22 -48.70 -12.55
C TRP A 78 4.34 -48.52 -13.56
N ASP A 79 4.71 -49.60 -14.26
CA ASP A 79 5.79 -49.60 -15.26
C ASP A 79 7.11 -48.99 -14.75
N GLY A 80 7.54 -49.44 -13.55
CA GLY A 80 8.76 -48.94 -12.88
C GLY A 80 8.67 -47.51 -12.35
N LEU A 81 7.54 -46.82 -12.50
CA LEU A 81 7.35 -45.45 -12.05
C LEU A 81 6.57 -45.40 -10.73
N PRO A 82 7.06 -44.67 -9.71
CA PRO A 82 6.35 -44.53 -8.45
C PRO A 82 5.19 -43.53 -8.55
N CYS A 83 4.11 -43.79 -7.83
CA CYS A 83 3.08 -42.81 -7.54
C CYS A 83 3.51 -41.91 -6.39
N TRP A 84 2.95 -40.71 -6.30
CA TRP A 84 3.17 -39.83 -5.14
C TRP A 84 2.56 -40.42 -3.86
N ASN A 85 1.44 -41.16 -4.00
CA ASN A 85 0.91 -41.99 -2.93
C ASN A 85 1.49 -43.40 -3.05
N ARG A 86 2.42 -43.74 -2.17
CA ARG A 86 3.14 -45.03 -2.20
C ARG A 86 2.23 -46.23 -1.94
N GLU A 87 1.12 -46.04 -1.24
CA GLU A 87 0.11 -47.09 -0.99
C GLU A 87 -0.82 -47.29 -2.20
N GLY A 88 -0.74 -46.38 -3.18
CA GLY A 88 -1.64 -46.36 -4.31
C GLY A 88 -3.00 -45.73 -4.00
N HIS A 89 -3.83 -45.60 -5.03
CA HIS A 89 -5.17 -45.04 -4.92
C HIS A 89 -6.26 -46.10 -5.10
N GLY A 90 -5.88 -47.37 -5.26
CA GLY A 90 -6.79 -48.44 -5.64
C GLY A 90 -7.37 -48.21 -7.05
N PRO A 91 -8.57 -48.72 -7.34
CA PRO A 91 -9.29 -48.43 -8.58
C PRO A 91 -9.70 -46.95 -8.63
N VAL A 92 -9.29 -46.26 -9.70
CA VAL A 92 -9.69 -44.89 -9.99
C VAL A 92 -10.27 -44.79 -11.40
N ASP A 93 -11.38 -44.07 -11.52
CA ASP A 93 -11.90 -43.57 -12.79
C ASP A 93 -11.28 -42.20 -13.12
N LEU A 94 -11.73 -41.56 -14.20
CA LEU A 94 -11.23 -40.26 -14.61
C LEU A 94 -11.41 -39.17 -13.53
N ALA A 95 -12.56 -39.13 -12.85
CA ALA A 95 -12.86 -38.13 -11.83
C ALA A 95 -12.00 -38.35 -10.58
N ALA A 96 -11.98 -39.58 -10.06
CA ALA A 96 -11.16 -39.97 -8.91
C ALA A 96 -9.67 -39.73 -9.18
N ALA A 97 -9.17 -40.09 -10.37
CA ALA A 97 -7.79 -39.83 -10.74
C ALA A 97 -7.46 -38.33 -10.81
N ALA A 98 -8.37 -37.49 -11.30
CA ALA A 98 -8.17 -36.05 -11.38
C ALA A 98 -8.15 -35.38 -9.98
N GLN A 99 -9.07 -35.77 -9.09
CA GLN A 99 -9.17 -35.27 -7.72
C GLN A 99 -7.99 -35.72 -6.86
N ALA A 100 -7.67 -37.02 -6.88
CA ALA A 100 -6.52 -37.61 -6.20
C ALA A 100 -5.18 -37.23 -6.85
N SER A 101 -5.22 -36.62 -8.05
CA SER A 101 -4.02 -36.28 -8.83
C SER A 101 -3.13 -37.50 -9.11
N CYS A 102 -3.74 -38.65 -9.44
CA CYS A 102 -3.02 -39.87 -9.77
C CYS A 102 -2.24 -39.70 -11.08
N ASN A 103 -0.92 -39.57 -10.97
CA ASN A 103 -0.02 -39.42 -12.11
C ASN A 103 -0.03 -40.67 -13.01
N LEU A 104 0.00 -41.85 -12.39
CA LEU A 104 0.12 -43.12 -13.12
C LEU A 104 -1.09 -43.40 -14.02
N ALA A 105 -2.31 -43.11 -13.54
CA ALA A 105 -3.53 -43.25 -14.34
C ALA A 105 -3.50 -42.38 -15.61
N PHE A 106 -3.18 -41.08 -15.46
CA PHE A 106 -3.07 -40.17 -16.60
C PHE A 106 -1.96 -40.58 -17.56
N LEU A 107 -0.82 -41.10 -17.07
CA LEU A 107 0.25 -41.57 -17.93
C LEU A 107 -0.16 -42.82 -18.74
N ALA A 108 -0.83 -43.77 -18.10
CA ALA A 108 -1.33 -44.98 -18.75
C ALA A 108 -2.32 -44.65 -19.85
N TRP A 109 -3.30 -43.78 -19.58
CA TRP A 109 -4.28 -43.35 -20.57
C TRP A 109 -3.65 -42.52 -21.70
N ALA A 110 -2.72 -41.62 -21.37
CA ALA A 110 -1.97 -40.84 -22.36
C ALA A 110 -1.14 -41.73 -23.30
N ARG A 111 -0.46 -42.74 -22.77
CA ARG A 111 0.29 -43.72 -23.59
C ARG A 111 -0.62 -44.53 -24.50
N ALA A 112 -1.75 -45.00 -23.98
CA ALA A 112 -2.74 -45.70 -24.78
C ALA A 112 -3.32 -44.80 -25.87
N ASP A 113 -3.53 -43.52 -25.59
CA ASP A 113 -4.01 -42.54 -26.57
C ASP A 113 -3.00 -42.22 -27.66
N LEU A 114 -1.73 -42.06 -27.29
CA LEU A 114 -0.64 -41.91 -28.25
C LEU A 114 -0.54 -43.16 -29.14
N ALA A 115 -0.51 -44.36 -28.57
CA ALA A 115 -0.42 -45.60 -29.35
C ALA A 115 -1.55 -45.74 -30.38
N ARG A 116 -2.79 -45.36 -30.02
CA ARG A 116 -3.92 -45.32 -30.97
C ARG A 116 -3.73 -44.27 -32.06
N ALA A 117 -3.20 -43.09 -31.72
CA ALA A 117 -2.89 -42.08 -32.71
C ALA A 117 -1.77 -42.55 -33.66
N GLU A 118 -0.69 -43.13 -33.14
CA GLU A 118 0.42 -43.68 -33.92
C GLU A 118 -0.07 -44.75 -34.90
N ALA A 119 -0.99 -45.62 -34.48
CA ALA A 119 -1.60 -46.62 -35.36
C ALA A 119 -2.46 -46.01 -36.48
N ARG A 120 -3.09 -44.85 -36.27
CA ARG A 120 -3.97 -44.19 -37.26
C ARG A 120 -3.23 -43.30 -38.25
N GLN A 121 -2.24 -42.53 -37.79
CA GLN A 121 -1.61 -41.47 -38.59
C GLN A 121 -0.08 -41.59 -38.65
N GLY A 122 0.50 -42.64 -38.08
CA GLY A 122 1.94 -42.86 -38.02
C GLY A 122 2.61 -42.18 -36.81
N PRO A 123 3.78 -42.69 -36.36
CA PRO A 123 4.45 -42.21 -35.15
C PRO A 123 4.82 -40.71 -35.16
N SER A 124 5.38 -40.23 -36.27
CA SER A 124 5.85 -38.84 -36.38
C SER A 124 4.71 -37.83 -36.33
N ALA A 125 3.62 -38.10 -37.04
CA ALA A 125 2.45 -37.21 -37.07
C ALA A 125 1.71 -37.23 -35.72
N ALA A 126 1.59 -38.39 -35.06
CA ALA A 126 0.99 -38.48 -33.72
C ALA A 126 1.77 -37.67 -32.68
N ARG A 127 3.11 -37.75 -32.70
CA ARG A 127 3.97 -36.97 -31.81
C ARG A 127 3.96 -35.48 -32.11
N SER A 128 3.97 -35.11 -33.39
CA SER A 128 3.85 -33.71 -33.81
C SER A 128 2.53 -33.10 -33.34
N ALA A 129 1.42 -33.84 -33.49
CA ALA A 129 0.12 -33.40 -32.99
C ALA A 129 0.11 -33.25 -31.45
N LEU A 130 0.69 -34.19 -30.72
CA LEU A 130 0.82 -34.08 -29.27
C LEU A 130 1.68 -32.87 -28.86
N ALA A 131 2.82 -32.66 -29.52
CA ALA A 131 3.69 -31.52 -29.25
C ALA A 131 3.00 -30.19 -29.58
N ALA A 132 2.16 -30.14 -30.60
CA ALA A 132 1.37 -28.96 -30.95
C ALA A 132 0.41 -28.56 -29.82
N ASP A 133 -0.31 -29.51 -29.24
CA ASP A 133 -1.25 -29.26 -28.13
C ASP A 133 -0.54 -28.77 -26.86
N PHE A 134 0.67 -29.26 -26.60
CA PHE A 134 1.48 -28.86 -25.45
C PHE A 134 2.43 -27.70 -25.75
N ARG A 135 2.47 -27.19 -26.99
CA ARG A 135 3.38 -26.13 -27.42
C ARG A 135 3.36 -24.89 -26.51
N PRO A 136 2.20 -24.41 -26.02
CA PRO A 136 2.16 -23.28 -25.09
C PRO A 136 2.94 -23.51 -23.78
N PHE A 137 3.21 -24.76 -23.41
CA PHE A 137 3.85 -25.15 -22.15
C PHE A 137 5.26 -25.73 -22.33
N LEU A 138 5.58 -26.19 -23.54
CA LEU A 138 6.91 -26.63 -23.96
C LEU A 138 7.81 -25.43 -24.28
N GLY A 139 7.28 -24.36 -24.86
CA GLY A 139 8.12 -23.26 -25.37
C GLY A 139 9.18 -23.81 -26.34
N PRO A 140 10.47 -23.43 -26.21
CA PRO A 140 11.55 -23.92 -27.08
C PRO A 140 12.11 -25.30 -26.68
N ARG A 141 11.58 -25.94 -25.63
CA ARG A 141 12.12 -27.22 -25.14
C ARG A 141 11.70 -28.37 -26.03
N GLU A 142 12.68 -29.18 -26.43
CA GLU A 142 12.38 -30.41 -27.15
C GLU A 142 11.84 -31.48 -26.19
N PRO A 143 10.71 -32.12 -26.53
CA PRO A 143 10.25 -33.27 -25.76
C PRO A 143 11.24 -34.42 -25.90
N PRO A 144 11.46 -35.21 -24.84
CA PRO A 144 12.38 -36.35 -24.89
C PRO A 144 11.96 -37.37 -25.94
N ALA A 145 12.95 -37.91 -26.65
CA ALA A 145 12.77 -39.06 -27.53
C ALA A 145 12.34 -40.30 -26.71
N GLY A 146 11.50 -41.16 -27.30
CA GLY A 146 11.04 -42.39 -26.65
C GLY A 146 9.63 -42.29 -26.01
N PRO A 147 9.20 -43.28 -25.22
CA PRO A 147 7.84 -43.36 -24.68
C PRO A 147 7.46 -42.14 -23.82
N LEU A 148 6.16 -41.83 -23.73
CA LEU A 148 5.70 -40.76 -22.83
C LEU A 148 6.11 -41.08 -21.39
N GLY A 149 6.88 -40.18 -20.78
CA GLY A 149 7.29 -40.27 -19.38
C GLY A 149 6.49 -39.34 -18.46
N PRO A 150 6.79 -39.35 -17.14
CA PRO A 150 6.16 -38.49 -16.13
C PRO A 150 6.19 -36.98 -16.44
N ALA A 151 7.13 -36.55 -17.28
CA ALA A 151 7.25 -35.18 -17.73
C ALA A 151 5.99 -34.64 -18.43
N TRP A 152 5.27 -35.49 -19.16
CA TRP A 152 4.07 -35.13 -19.92
C TRP A 152 2.81 -34.97 -19.06
N ILE A 153 2.87 -35.39 -17.80
CA ILE A 153 1.79 -35.24 -16.82
C ILE A 153 2.17 -34.28 -15.68
N GLY A 154 3.24 -33.50 -15.91
CA GLY A 154 3.66 -32.41 -15.04
C GLY A 154 4.71 -32.75 -13.98
N THR A 155 5.38 -33.89 -14.08
CA THR A 155 6.51 -34.20 -13.20
C THR A 155 7.80 -33.61 -13.76
N GLY A 156 8.63 -32.95 -12.95
CA GLY A 156 9.87 -32.32 -13.42
C GLY A 156 9.63 -31.00 -14.15
N THR A 157 10.51 -30.63 -15.07
CA THR A 157 10.63 -29.25 -15.58
C THR A 157 10.28 -29.07 -17.05
N LEU A 158 9.83 -30.14 -17.73
CA LEU A 158 9.51 -30.12 -19.16
C LEU A 158 8.38 -29.14 -19.48
N LEU A 159 7.29 -29.20 -18.72
CA LEU A 159 6.12 -28.34 -18.91
C LEU A 159 6.17 -27.18 -17.92
N ARG A 160 6.22 -25.95 -18.45
CA ARG A 160 6.18 -24.72 -17.64
C ARG A 160 5.08 -23.80 -18.14
N THR A 161 4.58 -22.98 -17.24
CA THR A 161 3.64 -21.92 -17.58
C THR A 161 3.75 -20.79 -16.56
N SER A 162 3.19 -19.65 -16.88
CA SER A 162 2.92 -18.57 -15.95
C SER A 162 1.40 -18.51 -15.65
N PRO A 163 0.97 -17.96 -14.51
CA PRO A 163 -0.45 -17.73 -14.27
C PRO A 163 -1.16 -17.04 -15.45
N ALA A 164 -0.54 -16.01 -16.03
CA ALA A 164 -1.10 -15.26 -17.16
C ALA A 164 -1.31 -16.13 -18.40
N ALA A 165 -0.26 -16.85 -18.82
CA ALA A 165 -0.32 -17.72 -20.00
C ALA A 165 -1.33 -18.86 -19.81
N PHE A 166 -1.37 -19.45 -18.61
CA PHE A 166 -2.31 -20.54 -18.33
C PHE A 166 -3.76 -20.08 -18.27
N ALA A 167 -4.03 -18.89 -17.71
CA ALA A 167 -5.37 -18.31 -17.69
C ALA A 167 -5.86 -17.98 -19.11
N ALA A 168 -4.98 -17.44 -19.97
CA ALA A 168 -5.29 -17.20 -21.38
C ALA A 168 -5.61 -18.50 -22.12
N TRP A 169 -4.79 -19.54 -21.92
CA TRP A 169 -5.02 -20.85 -22.52
C TRP A 169 -6.35 -21.46 -22.05
N LEU A 170 -6.64 -21.44 -20.74
CA LEU A 170 -7.91 -21.93 -20.19
C LEU A 170 -9.12 -21.15 -20.73
N ALA A 171 -8.99 -19.85 -20.96
CA ALA A 171 -10.06 -19.04 -21.53
C ALA A 171 -10.40 -19.47 -22.97
N ALA A 172 -9.40 -19.86 -23.74
CA ALA A 172 -9.58 -20.41 -25.08
C ALA A 172 -10.18 -21.84 -25.10
N GLN A 173 -10.16 -22.57 -23.97
CA GLN A 173 -10.71 -23.93 -23.89
C GLN A 173 -12.21 -23.93 -23.54
N GLY A 174 -13.06 -23.48 -24.46
CA GLY A 174 -14.51 -23.35 -24.23
C GLY A 174 -15.19 -24.63 -23.70
N GLY A 175 -14.78 -25.81 -24.17
CA GLY A 175 -15.32 -27.10 -23.73
C GLY A 175 -14.81 -27.59 -22.37
N LEU A 176 -13.63 -27.14 -21.92
CA LEU A 176 -13.04 -27.64 -20.67
C LEU A 176 -13.82 -27.16 -19.44
N ARG A 177 -14.43 -25.97 -19.49
CA ARG A 177 -15.17 -25.40 -18.35
C ARG A 177 -16.31 -26.29 -17.90
N SER A 178 -17.10 -26.83 -18.83
CA SER A 178 -18.23 -27.72 -18.54
C SER A 178 -17.76 -29.13 -18.18
N GLN A 179 -16.77 -29.66 -18.90
CA GLN A 179 -16.22 -31.00 -18.66
C GLN A 179 -15.60 -31.13 -17.26
N ALA A 180 -14.91 -30.09 -16.80
CA ALA A 180 -14.21 -30.09 -15.52
C ALA A 180 -15.15 -30.00 -14.29
N ALA A 181 -16.37 -29.46 -14.45
CA ALA A 181 -17.31 -29.26 -13.35
C ALA A 181 -17.76 -30.57 -12.67
N GLY A 182 -17.78 -31.69 -13.40
CA GLY A 182 -18.08 -33.02 -12.85
C GLY A 182 -16.85 -33.86 -12.46
N LEU A 183 -15.65 -33.42 -12.84
CA LEU A 183 -14.42 -34.21 -12.66
C LEU A 183 -13.53 -33.67 -11.52
N LEU A 184 -13.68 -32.40 -11.15
CA LEU A 184 -12.79 -31.71 -10.23
C LEU A 184 -13.51 -31.25 -8.96
N ALA A 185 -12.73 -30.81 -7.97
CA ALA A 185 -13.27 -30.35 -6.70
C ALA A 185 -14.11 -29.08 -6.86
N ASP A 186 -15.25 -29.02 -6.18
CA ASP A 186 -16.12 -27.84 -6.16
C ASP A 186 -15.43 -26.65 -5.45
N ALA A 187 -15.63 -25.48 -6.05
CA ALA A 187 -15.12 -24.20 -5.58
C ALA A 187 -16.23 -23.22 -5.16
N GLY A 188 -17.45 -23.71 -4.93
CA GLY A 188 -18.60 -22.88 -4.55
C GLY A 188 -19.13 -22.11 -5.75
N GLY A 189 -19.70 -22.84 -6.72
CA GLY A 189 -20.18 -22.28 -7.99
C GLY A 189 -19.17 -22.42 -9.15
N GLY A 190 -18.34 -23.46 -9.12
CA GLY A 190 -17.36 -23.76 -10.16
C GLY A 190 -16.44 -24.92 -9.76
N TRP A 191 -15.22 -24.97 -10.30
CA TRP A 191 -14.28 -26.06 -10.03
C TRP A 191 -12.86 -25.55 -9.81
N VAL A 192 -12.03 -26.33 -9.11
CA VAL A 192 -10.61 -26.03 -8.90
C VAL A 192 -9.73 -27.26 -9.03
N LYS A 193 -8.63 -27.12 -9.77
CA LYS A 193 -7.50 -28.04 -9.81
C LYS A 193 -6.33 -27.43 -9.08
N THR A 194 -5.75 -28.21 -8.18
CA THR A 194 -4.46 -27.88 -7.55
C THR A 194 -3.34 -28.75 -8.11
N GLY A 195 -2.13 -28.23 -8.05
CA GLY A 195 -0.93 -28.98 -8.41
C GLY A 195 0.27 -28.54 -7.59
N THR A 196 1.21 -29.46 -7.42
CA THR A 196 2.55 -29.15 -6.94
C THR A 196 3.55 -29.55 -8.02
N ALA A 197 4.65 -28.79 -8.11
CA ALA A 197 5.78 -29.13 -8.95
C ALA A 197 7.06 -28.89 -8.17
N ALA A 198 8.03 -29.80 -8.30
CA ALA A 198 9.35 -29.61 -7.71
C ALA A 198 9.98 -28.32 -8.26
N ALA A 199 10.64 -27.56 -7.39
CA ALA A 199 11.36 -26.38 -7.82
C ALA A 199 12.60 -26.78 -8.64
N VAL A 200 12.93 -25.96 -9.64
CA VAL A 200 14.11 -26.18 -10.49
C VAL A 200 15.39 -26.08 -9.67
N THR A 201 15.39 -25.21 -8.66
CA THR A 201 16.52 -24.89 -7.78
C THR A 201 16.70 -25.89 -6.65
N ASP A 202 15.61 -26.47 -6.15
CA ASP A 202 15.62 -27.42 -5.03
C ASP A 202 14.45 -28.42 -5.19
N PRO A 203 14.71 -29.68 -5.57
CA PRO A 203 13.68 -30.69 -5.73
C PRO A 203 12.87 -30.99 -4.46
N GLN A 204 13.38 -30.65 -3.27
CA GLN A 204 12.63 -30.81 -2.02
C GLN A 204 11.61 -29.71 -1.78
N ARG A 205 11.74 -28.58 -2.50
CA ARG A 205 10.77 -27.49 -2.45
C ARG A 205 9.79 -27.61 -3.60
N THR A 206 8.55 -27.21 -3.34
CA THR A 206 7.49 -27.26 -4.34
C THR A 206 6.91 -25.88 -4.62
N TRP A 207 6.57 -25.65 -5.89
CA TRP A 207 5.64 -24.62 -6.32
C TRP A 207 4.23 -25.17 -6.18
N ALA A 208 3.36 -24.46 -5.46
CA ALA A 208 1.93 -24.79 -5.41
C ALA A 208 1.14 -23.94 -6.42
N TRP A 209 0.23 -24.61 -7.10
CA TRP A 209 -0.65 -24.05 -8.11
C TRP A 209 -2.10 -24.34 -7.76
N ALA A 210 -2.98 -23.40 -8.11
CA ALA A 210 -4.42 -23.59 -8.13
C ALA A 210 -5.00 -22.88 -9.36
N ALA A 211 -5.72 -23.62 -10.20
CA ALA A 211 -6.41 -23.09 -11.37
C ALA A 211 -7.85 -23.56 -11.33
N GLY A 212 -8.79 -22.67 -11.61
CA GLY A 212 -10.21 -23.00 -11.48
C GLY A 212 -11.12 -21.99 -12.13
N VAL A 213 -12.40 -22.35 -12.16
CA VAL A 213 -13.48 -21.45 -12.51
C VAL A 213 -14.29 -21.16 -11.26
N ARG A 214 -14.64 -19.90 -11.02
CA ARG A 214 -15.58 -19.50 -9.98
C ARG A 214 -16.42 -18.34 -10.47
N GLU A 215 -17.74 -18.46 -10.36
CA GLU A 215 -18.69 -17.42 -10.81
C GLU A 215 -18.43 -16.96 -12.26
N GLY A 216 -18.12 -17.92 -13.15
CA GLY A 216 -17.86 -17.66 -14.57
C GLY A 216 -16.47 -17.08 -14.90
N ARG A 217 -15.66 -16.74 -13.89
CA ARG A 217 -14.28 -16.26 -14.05
C ARG A 217 -13.29 -17.42 -13.97
N ILE A 218 -12.26 -17.39 -14.79
CA ILE A 218 -11.10 -18.27 -14.66
C ILE A 218 -10.10 -17.58 -13.73
N LEU A 219 -9.59 -18.30 -12.75
CA LEU A 219 -8.54 -17.85 -11.85
C LEU A 219 -7.38 -18.83 -11.94
N VAL A 220 -6.17 -18.30 -12.03
CA VAL A 220 -4.92 -19.09 -11.93
C VAL A 220 -4.02 -18.42 -10.91
N LEU A 221 -3.77 -19.11 -9.81
CA LEU A 221 -2.93 -18.68 -8.72
C LEU A 221 -1.70 -19.58 -8.62
N ARG A 222 -0.53 -18.97 -8.51
CA ARG A 222 0.74 -19.62 -8.18
C ARG A 222 1.27 -19.05 -6.87
N LEU A 223 1.64 -19.93 -5.96
CA LEU A 223 2.25 -19.58 -4.68
C LEU A 223 3.78 -19.56 -4.81
N PRO A 224 4.50 -18.87 -3.90
CA PRO A 224 5.95 -18.95 -3.83
C PRO A 224 6.44 -20.37 -3.53
N GLU A 225 7.72 -20.59 -3.72
CA GLU A 225 8.41 -21.85 -3.45
C GLU A 225 8.26 -22.28 -1.97
N GLY A 226 8.17 -23.60 -1.74
CA GLY A 226 8.05 -24.19 -0.40
C GLY A 226 6.62 -24.32 0.11
N ARG A 227 5.62 -24.10 -0.75
CA ARG A 227 4.19 -24.21 -0.40
C ARG A 227 3.56 -25.48 -0.96
N GLY A 228 2.56 -26.00 -0.24
CA GLY A 228 1.89 -27.26 -0.56
C GLY A 228 0.49 -27.10 -1.16
N LYS A 229 -0.10 -28.22 -1.60
CA LYS A 229 -1.43 -28.31 -2.21
C LYS A 229 -2.55 -27.69 -1.35
N ALA A 230 -2.57 -28.00 -0.06
CA ALA A 230 -3.62 -27.54 0.86
C ALA A 230 -3.59 -26.01 1.04
N GLU A 231 -2.40 -25.44 1.18
CA GLU A 231 -2.21 -24.00 1.24
C GLU A 231 -2.60 -23.32 -0.07
N GLY A 232 -2.22 -23.91 -1.21
CA GLY A 232 -2.63 -23.42 -2.53
C GLY A 232 -4.14 -23.34 -2.71
N LEU A 233 -4.87 -24.36 -2.26
CA LEU A 233 -6.34 -24.36 -2.29
C LEU A 233 -6.95 -23.30 -1.38
N ALA A 234 -6.47 -23.20 -0.14
CA ALA A 234 -6.96 -22.22 0.82
C ALA A 234 -6.73 -20.78 0.33
N ARG A 235 -5.54 -20.50 -0.22
CA ARG A 235 -5.20 -19.21 -0.83
C ARG A 235 -6.06 -18.92 -2.05
N PHE A 236 -6.26 -19.89 -2.93
CA PHE A 236 -7.15 -19.74 -4.09
C PHE A 236 -8.56 -19.32 -3.68
N ARG A 237 -9.15 -20.01 -2.69
CA ARG A 237 -10.49 -19.69 -2.19
C ARG A 237 -10.55 -18.27 -1.63
N ALA A 238 -9.62 -17.90 -0.76
CA ALA A 238 -9.56 -16.56 -0.16
C ALA A 238 -9.41 -15.45 -1.21
N VAL A 239 -8.56 -15.66 -2.22
CA VAL A 239 -8.39 -14.72 -3.34
C VAL A 239 -9.67 -14.64 -4.17
N ALA A 240 -10.28 -15.77 -4.47
CA ALA A 240 -11.52 -15.82 -5.24
C ALA A 240 -12.69 -15.17 -4.50
N ASP A 241 -12.81 -15.36 -3.18
CA ASP A 241 -13.78 -14.69 -2.31
C ASP A 241 -13.58 -13.17 -2.33
N ALA A 242 -12.33 -12.70 -2.21
CA ALA A 242 -12.01 -11.28 -2.25
C ALA A 242 -12.36 -10.64 -3.61
N LEU A 243 -12.17 -11.37 -4.71
CA LEU A 243 -12.55 -10.93 -6.05
C LEU A 243 -14.08 -10.93 -6.27
N ALA A 244 -14.81 -11.76 -5.53
CA ALA A 244 -16.27 -11.82 -5.56
C ALA A 244 -16.94 -10.75 -4.68
N ALA A 245 -16.27 -10.31 -3.61
CA ALA A 245 -16.84 -9.45 -2.57
C ALA A 245 -17.27 -8.02 -3.00
N GLY A 246 -16.93 -7.56 -4.22
CA GLY A 246 -17.31 -6.21 -4.67
C GLY A 246 -16.55 -5.08 -3.96
N ASP A 247 -16.81 -3.84 -4.39
CA ASP A 247 -16.41 -2.67 -3.59
C ASP A 247 -17.30 -2.64 -2.33
N PRO A 248 -16.75 -2.42 -1.12
CA PRO A 248 -17.56 -2.35 0.10
C PRO A 248 -18.60 -1.23 -0.04
N PRO A 249 -19.87 -1.45 0.35
CA PRO A 249 -20.88 -0.40 0.30
C PRO A 249 -20.49 0.75 1.26
N PRO A 250 -20.73 2.02 0.87
CA PRO A 250 -20.48 3.14 1.76
C PRO A 250 -21.45 3.15 2.94
N VAL A 251 -20.97 3.65 4.07
CA VAL A 251 -21.82 4.12 5.16
C VAL A 251 -22.22 5.56 4.83
N PHE A 252 -23.52 5.85 4.79
CA PHE A 252 -23.99 7.21 4.58
C PHE A 252 -24.14 7.96 5.90
N ALA A 253 -23.86 9.26 5.88
CA ALA A 253 -24.06 10.18 6.99
C ALA A 253 -24.51 11.55 6.46
N GLY A 254 -25.30 12.27 7.28
CA GLY A 254 -25.80 13.61 6.95
C GLY A 254 -27.29 13.63 6.61
N ASP A 255 -27.63 14.19 5.44
CA ASP A 255 -29.01 14.37 4.97
C ASP A 255 -29.66 13.05 4.52
N PRO A 256 -30.66 12.50 5.25
CA PRO A 256 -31.26 11.21 4.95
C PRO A 256 -32.10 11.21 3.65
N ASP A 257 -32.77 12.31 3.33
CA ASP A 257 -33.55 12.42 2.09
C ASP A 257 -32.61 12.51 0.88
N GLY A 258 -31.51 13.24 1.06
CA GLY A 258 -30.48 13.34 0.05
C GLY A 258 -29.73 12.03 -0.18
N GLU A 259 -29.48 11.26 0.89
CA GLU A 259 -28.90 9.92 0.83
C GLU A 259 -29.74 8.97 -0.04
N ALA A 260 -31.05 8.90 0.19
CA ALA A 260 -31.94 8.01 -0.56
C ALA A 260 -31.83 8.25 -2.08
N ARG A 261 -31.70 9.51 -2.47
CA ARG A 261 -31.55 9.94 -3.88
C ARG A 261 -30.14 9.74 -4.43
N LEU A 262 -29.12 9.69 -3.57
CA LEU A 262 -27.72 9.55 -3.96
C LEU A 262 -27.29 8.08 -4.12
N ARG A 263 -27.95 7.13 -3.43
CA ARG A 263 -27.60 5.71 -3.42
C ARG A 263 -27.48 5.10 -4.83
N ALA A 264 -28.49 5.28 -5.68
CA ALA A 264 -28.49 4.70 -7.02
C ALA A 264 -27.42 5.32 -7.95
N PRO A 265 -27.30 6.66 -8.07
CA PRO A 265 -26.21 7.29 -8.82
C PRO A 265 -24.81 6.88 -8.34
N LEU A 266 -24.61 6.77 -7.02
CA LEU A 266 -23.32 6.37 -6.46
C LEU A 266 -22.99 4.91 -6.76
N ALA A 267 -23.95 3.99 -6.64
CA ALA A 267 -23.75 2.59 -7.01
C ALA A 267 -23.42 2.45 -8.50
N ALA A 268 -24.11 3.19 -9.37
CA ALA A 268 -23.83 3.22 -10.80
C ALA A 268 -22.43 3.80 -11.11
N ALA A 269 -22.02 4.86 -10.42
CA ALA A 269 -20.68 5.43 -10.57
C ALA A 269 -19.58 4.51 -10.02
N ALA A 270 -19.83 3.81 -8.90
CA ALA A 270 -18.91 2.83 -8.36
C ALA A 270 -18.70 1.66 -9.32
N GLU A 271 -19.78 1.13 -9.90
CA GLU A 271 -19.71 0.12 -10.96
C GLU A 271 -18.93 0.64 -12.18
N GLY A 272 -19.32 1.81 -12.70
CA GLY A 272 -18.73 2.42 -13.88
C GLY A 272 -17.27 2.86 -13.72
N THR A 273 -16.70 2.79 -12.51
CA THR A 273 -15.29 3.10 -12.26
C THR A 273 -14.44 1.89 -11.91
N ARG A 274 -14.99 0.67 -11.88
CA ARG A 274 -14.25 -0.54 -11.47
C ARG A 274 -13.01 -0.82 -12.31
N ALA A 275 -13.06 -0.52 -13.60
CA ALA A 275 -11.92 -0.75 -14.50
C ALA A 275 -10.76 0.24 -14.27
N TRP A 276 -10.95 1.30 -13.49
CA TRP A 276 -9.93 2.32 -13.22
C TRP A 276 -8.98 1.95 -12.09
N GLY A 277 -9.32 0.94 -11.30
CA GLY A 277 -8.47 0.46 -10.21
C GLY A 277 -9.27 -0.19 -9.09
N PRO A 278 -8.59 -0.87 -8.17
CA PRO A 278 -9.24 -1.48 -7.02
C PRO A 278 -9.81 -0.43 -6.06
N TRP A 279 -10.84 -0.80 -5.31
CA TRP A 279 -11.26 0.01 -4.17
C TRP A 279 -10.35 -0.24 -2.96
N PRO A 280 -9.88 0.81 -2.25
CA PRO A 280 -9.10 0.63 -1.03
C PRO A 280 -9.86 -0.16 0.03
N ALA A 281 -9.17 -1.06 0.72
CA ALA A 281 -9.79 -1.88 1.75
C ALA A 281 -10.30 -1.05 2.94
N GLY A 282 -11.37 -1.53 3.56
CA GLY A 282 -11.96 -0.93 4.76
C GLY A 282 -13.32 -0.28 4.51
N THR A 283 -13.96 0.14 5.59
CA THR A 283 -15.20 0.92 5.53
C THR A 283 -14.90 2.33 5.08
N TRP A 284 -15.82 2.91 4.32
CA TRP A 284 -15.74 4.30 3.90
C TRP A 284 -17.10 4.97 4.04
N THR A 285 -17.08 6.30 4.12
CA THR A 285 -18.27 7.09 4.43
C THR A 285 -18.58 8.07 3.31
N VAL A 286 -19.86 8.27 3.04
CA VAL A 286 -20.36 9.39 2.23
C VAL A 286 -21.04 10.37 3.15
N GLN A 287 -20.43 11.55 3.31
CA GLN A 287 -20.98 12.62 4.14
C GLN A 287 -21.67 13.66 3.24
N LEU A 288 -23.01 13.63 3.22
CA LEU A 288 -23.82 14.60 2.50
C LEU A 288 -24.18 15.78 3.41
N HIS A 289 -23.57 16.95 3.16
CA HIS A 289 -23.76 18.12 4.01
C HIS A 289 -25.08 18.84 3.71
N THR A 290 -25.82 19.26 4.74
CA THR A 290 -27.08 20.00 4.56
C THR A 290 -26.88 21.48 4.19
N ARG A 291 -25.69 22.03 4.47
CA ARG A 291 -25.34 23.44 4.18
C ARG A 291 -23.94 23.58 3.57
N PRO A 292 -23.71 24.53 2.65
CA PRO A 292 -22.39 24.73 2.02
C PRO A 292 -21.27 25.04 3.02
N GLY A 293 -21.54 25.90 4.00
CA GLY A 293 -20.53 26.25 5.02
C GLY A 293 -20.11 25.07 5.90
N ALA A 294 -20.94 24.04 6.07
CA ALA A 294 -20.56 22.82 6.79
C ALA A 294 -19.59 21.96 5.97
N PHE A 295 -19.79 21.89 4.65
CA PHE A 295 -18.86 21.26 3.73
C PHE A 295 -17.50 21.98 3.74
N GLU A 296 -17.50 23.31 3.63
CA GLU A 296 -16.28 24.14 3.64
C GLU A 296 -15.53 24.01 4.97
N ALA A 297 -16.23 24.04 6.11
CA ALA A 297 -15.60 23.86 7.41
C ALA A 297 -15.00 22.46 7.61
N ALA A 298 -15.65 21.41 7.10
CA ALA A 298 -15.19 20.04 7.25
C ALA A 298 -14.02 19.68 6.32
N THR A 299 -13.91 20.34 5.16
CA THR A 299 -12.97 19.98 4.10
C THR A 299 -11.84 21.01 3.89
N GLY A 300 -12.04 22.26 4.34
CA GLY A 300 -11.18 23.39 3.97
C GLY A 300 -11.29 23.79 2.49
N ALA A 301 -12.21 23.18 1.73
CA ALA A 301 -12.32 23.41 0.29
C ALA A 301 -12.97 24.77 -0.04
N PRO A 302 -12.62 25.38 -1.18
CA PRO A 302 -13.20 26.66 -1.57
C PRO A 302 -14.68 26.53 -2.01
N PRO A 303 -15.44 27.64 -2.09
CA PRO A 303 -16.87 27.65 -2.39
C PRO A 303 -17.30 26.95 -3.69
N GLN A 304 -16.39 26.72 -4.63
CA GLN A 304 -16.70 26.14 -5.95
C GLN A 304 -16.55 24.60 -6.01
N ARG A 305 -15.85 24.00 -5.03
CA ARG A 305 -15.58 22.55 -5.00
C ARG A 305 -16.84 21.79 -4.55
N ALA A 306 -17.31 20.85 -5.36
CA ALA A 306 -18.57 20.13 -5.10
C ALA A 306 -18.41 18.87 -4.22
N ALA A 307 -17.23 18.26 -4.26
CA ALA A 307 -16.89 17.04 -3.56
C ALA A 307 -15.40 17.02 -3.22
N LEU A 308 -15.04 16.34 -2.13
CA LEU A 308 -13.64 16.12 -1.74
C LEU A 308 -13.53 14.92 -0.81
N TRP A 309 -12.46 14.15 -0.97
CA TRP A 309 -12.06 13.13 0.00
C TRP A 309 -11.28 13.72 1.18
N VAL A 310 -11.68 13.35 2.40
CA VAL A 310 -10.89 13.55 3.62
C VAL A 310 -10.74 12.20 4.30
N GLY A 311 -9.54 11.63 4.26
CA GLY A 311 -9.27 10.28 4.77
C GLY A 311 -10.08 9.21 4.01
N ALA A 312 -11.04 8.57 4.69
CA ALA A 312 -11.94 7.57 4.12
C ALA A 312 -13.38 8.11 3.91
N THR A 313 -13.57 9.42 4.00
CA THR A 313 -14.89 10.06 3.84
C THR A 313 -14.93 10.88 2.55
N LEU A 314 -15.87 10.56 1.68
CA LEU A 314 -16.25 11.42 0.56
C LEU A 314 -17.24 12.46 1.06
N HIS A 315 -16.78 13.70 1.18
CA HIS A 315 -17.65 14.82 1.54
C HIS A 315 -18.31 15.37 0.28
N LEU A 316 -19.62 15.62 0.37
CA LEU A 316 -20.44 16.12 -0.72
C LEU A 316 -21.20 17.37 -0.26
N ARG A 317 -21.26 18.38 -1.14
CA ARG A 317 -22.12 19.55 -0.95
C ARG A 317 -23.60 19.18 -0.87
N PRO A 318 -24.48 20.09 -0.41
CA PRO A 318 -25.92 19.83 -0.37
C PRO A 318 -26.46 19.34 -1.70
N LEU A 319 -27.34 18.33 -1.66
CA LEU A 319 -27.85 17.68 -2.86
C LEU A 319 -28.47 18.68 -3.85
N ALA A 320 -29.18 19.70 -3.36
CA ALA A 320 -29.77 20.76 -4.20
C ALA A 320 -28.73 21.55 -5.03
N GLN A 321 -27.48 21.62 -4.58
CA GLN A 321 -26.38 22.21 -5.36
C GLN A 321 -25.78 21.21 -6.34
N LEU A 322 -25.67 19.94 -5.93
CA LEU A 322 -25.14 18.87 -6.78
C LEU A 322 -26.06 18.54 -7.96
N GLN A 323 -27.37 18.63 -7.78
CA GLN A 323 -28.37 18.39 -8.82
C GLN A 323 -28.28 19.37 -9.99
N ARG A 324 -27.55 20.48 -9.83
CA ARG A 324 -27.26 21.44 -10.92
C ARG A 324 -26.10 20.99 -11.81
N ARG A 325 -25.47 19.86 -11.50
CA ARG A 325 -24.33 19.28 -12.22
C ARG A 325 -24.69 17.87 -12.72
N ASP A 326 -23.86 17.34 -13.61
CA ASP A 326 -23.87 15.90 -13.88
C ASP A 326 -23.31 15.15 -12.66
N LEU A 327 -24.23 14.69 -11.81
CA LEU A 327 -23.90 13.95 -10.60
C LEU A 327 -23.16 12.64 -10.92
N GLY A 328 -23.48 11.98 -12.04
CA GLY A 328 -22.82 10.75 -12.44
C GLY A 328 -21.35 10.99 -12.77
N ALA A 329 -21.06 12.01 -13.59
CA ALA A 329 -19.70 12.41 -13.93
C ALA A 329 -18.90 12.82 -12.68
N LEU A 330 -19.48 13.67 -11.82
CA LEU A 330 -18.85 14.09 -10.57
C LEU A 330 -18.50 12.89 -9.67
N LEU A 331 -19.42 11.96 -9.49
CA LEU A 331 -19.18 10.78 -8.64
C LEU A 331 -18.12 9.87 -9.27
N ARG A 332 -18.14 9.64 -10.58
CA ARG A 332 -17.09 8.83 -11.24
C ARG A 332 -15.72 9.47 -11.05
N HIS A 333 -15.61 10.78 -11.25
CA HIS A 333 -14.38 11.55 -11.03
C HIS A 333 -13.82 11.32 -9.61
N GLU A 334 -14.63 11.54 -8.58
CA GLU A 334 -14.19 11.41 -7.19
C GLU A 334 -13.91 9.95 -6.79
N LEU A 335 -14.67 8.99 -7.30
CA LEU A 335 -14.40 7.56 -7.03
C LEU A 335 -13.10 7.09 -7.68
N VAL A 336 -12.71 7.65 -8.83
CA VAL A 336 -11.42 7.34 -9.45
C VAL A 336 -10.24 7.91 -8.67
N HIS A 337 -10.33 9.13 -8.12
CA HIS A 337 -9.33 9.61 -7.15
C HIS A 337 -9.09 8.58 -6.04
N ARG A 338 -10.18 8.03 -5.49
CA ARG A 338 -10.08 7.05 -4.42
C ARG A 338 -9.42 5.73 -4.86
N ARG A 339 -9.72 5.25 -6.07
CA ARG A 339 -9.13 4.02 -6.63
C ARG A 339 -7.65 4.21 -6.98
N LEU A 340 -7.24 5.42 -7.36
CA LEU A 340 -5.87 5.77 -7.69
C LEU A 340 -5.03 6.17 -6.47
N ALA A 341 -5.64 6.27 -5.28
CA ALA A 341 -4.94 6.62 -4.05
C ALA A 341 -3.78 5.65 -3.78
N GLY A 342 -2.54 6.17 -3.78
CA GLY A 342 -1.33 5.39 -3.56
C GLY A 342 -0.68 4.82 -4.84
N ALA A 343 -1.21 5.13 -6.03
CA ALA A 343 -0.63 4.70 -7.30
C ALA A 343 0.68 5.44 -7.69
N GLY A 344 1.11 6.44 -6.91
CA GLY A 344 2.36 7.18 -7.15
C GLY A 344 2.33 8.07 -8.40
N LEU A 345 1.13 8.47 -8.85
CA LEU A 345 0.93 9.34 -10.01
C LEU A 345 1.28 10.80 -9.67
N ARG A 346 1.72 11.55 -10.68
CA ARG A 346 1.78 13.02 -10.57
C ARG A 346 0.37 13.60 -10.46
N PRO A 347 0.18 14.75 -9.80
CA PRO A 347 -1.13 15.41 -9.70
C PRO A 347 -1.85 15.56 -11.06
N TRP A 348 -1.16 15.96 -12.12
CA TRP A 348 -1.78 16.10 -13.44
C TRP A 348 -2.21 14.76 -14.05
N GLU A 349 -1.46 13.68 -13.83
CA GLU A 349 -1.78 12.34 -14.35
C GLU A 349 -3.01 11.76 -13.65
N GLU A 350 -3.08 11.92 -12.33
CA GLU A 350 -4.24 11.50 -11.54
C GLU A 350 -5.49 12.27 -11.97
N GLU A 351 -5.42 13.60 -12.07
CA GLU A 351 -6.56 14.42 -12.47
C GLU A 351 -7.00 14.11 -13.90
N ALA A 352 -6.07 13.88 -14.83
CA ALA A 352 -6.41 13.50 -16.21
C ALA A 352 -7.19 12.17 -16.26
N ARG A 353 -6.84 11.20 -15.43
CA ARG A 353 -7.58 9.94 -15.30
C ARG A 353 -8.97 10.15 -14.71
N CYS A 354 -9.09 11.00 -13.69
CA CYS A 354 -10.38 11.34 -13.09
C CYS A 354 -11.30 12.06 -14.08
N LEU A 355 -10.75 12.97 -14.88
CA LEU A 355 -11.48 13.66 -15.96
C LEU A 355 -11.92 12.72 -17.08
N ALA A 356 -11.09 11.75 -17.46
CA ALA A 356 -11.47 10.74 -18.45
C ALA A 356 -12.59 9.82 -17.94
N ALA A 357 -12.59 9.48 -16.65
CA ALA A 357 -13.64 8.67 -16.02
C ALA A 357 -15.01 9.35 -15.97
N GLU A 358 -15.08 10.68 -16.15
CA GLU A 358 -16.34 11.39 -16.27
C GLU A 358 -17.15 10.92 -17.50
N THR A 359 -16.49 10.45 -18.56
CA THR A 359 -17.17 10.01 -19.79
C THR A 359 -16.89 8.56 -20.18
N GLN A 360 -15.87 7.93 -19.57
CA GLN A 360 -15.42 6.58 -19.93
C GLN A 360 -15.54 5.61 -18.75
N ALA A 361 -16.10 4.42 -19.01
CA ALA A 361 -16.24 3.37 -17.99
C ALA A 361 -14.92 2.64 -17.67
N ALA A 362 -13.94 2.76 -18.56
CA ALA A 362 -12.62 2.14 -18.42
C ALA A 362 -11.54 3.09 -18.94
N PRO A 363 -10.30 2.99 -18.42
CA PRO A 363 -9.18 3.74 -18.97
C PRO A 363 -8.93 3.30 -20.43
N PRO A 364 -8.51 4.23 -21.31
CA PRO A 364 -8.14 3.90 -22.67
C PRO A 364 -6.93 2.95 -22.69
N ALA A 365 -6.91 2.05 -23.67
CA ALA A 365 -5.79 1.12 -23.86
C ALA A 365 -4.48 1.85 -24.15
N VAL A 366 -4.56 3.03 -24.78
CA VAL A 366 -3.43 3.91 -25.09
C VAL A 366 -3.81 5.33 -24.67
N TRP A 367 -3.01 5.92 -23.79
CA TRP A 367 -3.15 7.32 -23.42
C TRP A 367 -2.49 8.23 -24.46
N PRO A 368 -2.94 9.49 -24.63
CA PRO A 368 -2.20 10.46 -25.42
C PRO A 368 -0.76 10.63 -24.90
N ALA A 369 0.16 11.07 -25.76
CA ALA A 369 1.53 11.35 -25.33
C ALA A 369 1.51 12.38 -24.20
N PRO A 370 2.33 12.21 -23.13
CA PRO A 370 2.36 13.15 -22.02
C PRO A 370 2.60 14.60 -22.49
N PRO A 371 2.03 15.61 -21.80
CA PRO A 371 2.34 17.01 -22.07
C PRO A 371 3.85 17.28 -22.02
N GLU A 372 4.33 18.36 -22.62
CA GLU A 372 5.74 18.74 -22.49
C GLU A 372 6.12 19.01 -21.02
N GLY A 373 7.39 18.78 -20.66
CA GLY A 373 7.83 18.82 -19.25
C GLY A 373 7.50 20.13 -18.51
N ALA A 374 7.57 21.27 -19.21
CA ALA A 374 7.21 22.58 -18.66
C ALA A 374 5.71 22.72 -18.37
N ASP A 375 4.86 22.10 -19.19
CA ASP A 375 3.40 22.06 -19.00
C ASP A 375 3.02 21.09 -17.89
N GLN A 376 3.69 19.94 -17.79
CA GLN A 376 3.47 19.00 -16.67
C GLN A 376 3.71 19.68 -15.33
N ALA A 377 4.82 20.42 -15.18
CA ALA A 377 5.13 21.16 -13.96
C ALA A 377 4.09 22.27 -13.66
N ALA A 378 3.61 22.95 -14.70
CA ALA A 378 2.57 23.97 -14.59
C ALA A 378 1.23 23.39 -14.13
N LEU A 379 0.83 22.25 -14.71
CA LEU A 379 -0.37 21.52 -14.35
C LEU A 379 -0.31 21.05 -12.91
N ASP A 380 0.81 20.44 -12.50
CA ASP A 380 1.00 20.00 -11.10
C ASP A 380 0.89 21.17 -10.13
N GLN A 381 1.54 22.30 -10.43
CA GLN A 381 1.46 23.50 -9.60
C GLN A 381 0.02 24.05 -9.53
N ALA A 382 -0.67 24.11 -10.67
CA ALA A 382 -2.03 24.61 -10.76
C ALA A 382 -3.04 23.73 -10.00
N LEU A 383 -2.89 22.41 -10.08
CA LEU A 383 -3.77 21.46 -9.40
C LEU A 383 -3.49 21.38 -7.90
N ALA A 384 -2.21 21.39 -7.50
CA ALA A 384 -1.84 21.30 -6.09
C ALA A 384 -2.07 22.61 -5.31
N ARG A 385 -1.80 23.77 -5.92
CA ARG A 385 -1.72 25.07 -5.21
C ARG A 385 -2.23 26.28 -6.03
N GLY A 386 -2.86 26.04 -7.17
CA GLY A 386 -3.30 27.10 -8.08
C GLY A 386 -4.47 27.94 -7.54
N THR A 387 -4.59 29.15 -8.08
CA THR A 387 -5.82 29.94 -7.95
C THR A 387 -6.98 29.27 -8.68
N THR A 388 -8.23 29.70 -8.45
CA THR A 388 -9.39 29.21 -9.21
C THR A 388 -9.18 29.34 -10.73
N ARG A 389 -8.51 30.40 -11.18
CA ARG A 389 -8.17 30.61 -12.60
C ARG A 389 -7.12 29.61 -13.11
N ALA A 390 -6.10 29.31 -12.30
CA ALA A 390 -5.08 28.33 -12.65
C ALA A 390 -5.65 26.91 -12.72
N GLN A 391 -6.50 26.53 -11.76
CA GLN A 391 -7.21 25.26 -11.78
C GLN A 391 -8.14 25.14 -12.98
N ALA A 392 -8.92 26.19 -13.29
CA ALA A 392 -9.77 26.22 -14.48
C ALA A 392 -8.98 26.04 -15.78
N TRP A 393 -7.80 26.66 -15.89
CA TRP A 393 -6.88 26.44 -17.00
C TRP A 393 -6.39 24.99 -17.05
N ALA A 394 -5.95 24.42 -15.93
CA ALA A 394 -5.47 23.04 -15.89
C ALA A 394 -6.56 22.04 -16.32
N TYR A 395 -7.80 22.25 -15.87
CA TYR A 395 -8.95 21.46 -16.30
C TYR A 395 -9.22 21.58 -17.80
N ALA A 396 -9.19 22.79 -18.35
CA ALA A 396 -9.38 23.02 -19.78
C ALA A 396 -8.25 22.37 -20.60
N TYR A 397 -7.01 22.49 -20.13
CA TYR A 397 -5.84 21.87 -20.74
C TYR A 397 -5.97 20.36 -20.78
N LEU A 398 -6.23 19.71 -19.63
CA LEU A 398 -6.31 18.26 -19.55
C LEU A 398 -7.47 17.71 -20.38
N ARG A 399 -8.61 18.41 -20.45
CA ARG A 399 -9.71 18.00 -21.34
C ARG A 399 -9.35 18.10 -22.81
N ALA A 400 -8.66 19.16 -23.23
CA ALA A 400 -8.16 19.27 -24.60
C ALA A 400 -7.15 18.16 -24.93
N TRP A 401 -6.21 17.91 -24.02
CA TRP A 401 -5.22 16.84 -24.12
C TRP A 401 -5.86 15.45 -24.27
N LEU A 402 -6.85 15.12 -23.44
CA LEU A 402 -7.62 13.86 -23.52
C LEU A 402 -8.37 13.71 -24.86
N ALA A 403 -8.84 14.82 -25.41
CA ALA A 403 -9.57 14.84 -26.67
C ALA A 403 -8.66 14.90 -27.92
N GLY A 404 -7.33 14.96 -27.74
CA GLY A 404 -6.40 15.18 -28.86
C GLY A 404 -6.55 16.55 -29.52
N MET A 405 -7.10 17.53 -28.80
CA MET A 405 -7.28 18.91 -29.27
C MET A 405 -6.12 19.81 -28.79
N PRO A 406 -5.82 20.91 -29.50
CA PRO A 406 -4.83 21.88 -29.04
C PRO A 406 -5.19 22.42 -27.65
N PRO A 407 -4.26 22.43 -26.68
CA PRO A 407 -4.51 22.99 -25.35
C PRO A 407 -4.72 24.52 -25.43
N PRO A 408 -5.39 25.14 -24.44
CA PRO A 408 -5.56 26.57 -24.40
C PRO A 408 -4.20 27.28 -24.35
N SER A 409 -3.97 28.17 -25.32
CA SER A 409 -2.68 28.86 -25.53
C SER A 409 -2.29 29.80 -24.39
N HIS A 410 -3.26 30.35 -23.66
CA HIS A 410 -2.99 31.27 -22.58
C HIS A 410 -2.81 30.51 -21.25
N ARG A 411 -1.57 30.11 -20.95
CA ARG A 411 -1.17 29.78 -19.58
C ARG A 411 -1.44 31.00 -18.71
N PRO A 412 -2.27 30.94 -17.66
CA PRO A 412 -2.35 32.06 -16.72
C PRO A 412 -0.94 32.30 -16.24
N ALA A 413 -0.46 33.55 -16.34
CA ALA A 413 0.84 33.91 -15.82
C ALA A 413 0.93 33.31 -14.42
N ALA A 414 2.03 32.57 -14.15
CA ALA A 414 2.35 32.28 -12.77
C ALA A 414 2.17 33.61 -12.03
N PRO A 415 1.39 33.65 -10.93
CA PRO A 415 1.24 34.90 -10.20
C PRO A 415 2.65 35.46 -10.06
N PRO A 416 2.91 36.70 -10.53
CA PRO A 416 4.26 37.22 -10.50
C PRO A 416 4.79 36.94 -9.10
N GLU A 417 5.97 36.34 -9.00
CA GLU A 417 6.70 36.37 -7.74
C GLU A 417 6.92 37.85 -7.47
N ALA A 418 5.94 38.47 -6.80
CA ALA A 418 5.91 39.90 -6.66
C ALA A 418 7.13 40.23 -5.79
N PRO A 419 8.12 40.99 -6.30
CA PRO A 419 9.18 41.46 -5.43
C PRO A 419 8.51 42.35 -4.39
N GLY A 420 8.42 41.85 -3.16
CA GLY A 420 7.99 42.63 -1.99
C GLY A 420 6.50 42.69 -1.68
N TRP A 421 5.60 42.05 -2.43
CA TRP A 421 4.20 41.90 -2.00
C TRP A 421 3.93 40.49 -1.47
N ARG A 422 4.11 40.32 -0.16
CA ARG A 422 3.46 39.23 0.57
C ARG A 422 1.96 39.51 0.53
N GLU A 423 1.24 38.78 -0.31
CA GLU A 423 -0.20 38.62 -0.08
C GLU A 423 -0.30 38.04 1.33
N ASP A 424 -0.83 38.82 2.29
CA ASP A 424 -1.14 38.39 3.67
C ASP A 424 -2.23 37.30 3.62
N ARG A 425 -1.94 36.19 2.94
CA ARG A 425 -2.68 34.97 3.18
C ARG A 425 -2.39 34.63 4.63
N PRO A 426 -3.43 34.49 5.46
CA PRO A 426 -3.24 34.10 6.84
C PRO A 426 -2.43 32.81 6.83
N GLU A 427 -1.24 32.89 7.42
CA GLU A 427 -0.31 31.78 7.47
C GLU A 427 -1.05 30.53 7.97
N ALA A 428 -0.81 29.39 7.31
CA ALA A 428 -1.43 28.13 7.67
C ALA A 428 -1.22 27.87 9.17
N ARG A 429 -2.32 27.65 9.89
CA ARG A 429 -2.28 27.40 11.33
C ARG A 429 -2.21 25.92 11.59
N VAL A 430 -1.28 25.51 12.46
CA VAL A 430 -1.16 24.15 12.97
C VAL A 430 -1.76 24.07 14.36
N THR A 431 -2.21 22.88 14.75
CA THR A 431 -2.71 22.62 16.11
C THR A 431 -1.81 21.59 16.78
N VAL A 432 -1.15 21.97 17.86
CA VAL A 432 -0.31 21.10 18.68
C VAL A 432 -1.12 20.62 19.88
N VAL A 433 -1.18 19.32 20.12
CA VAL A 433 -1.97 18.73 21.22
C VAL A 433 -1.04 17.97 22.17
N TRP A 434 -1.06 18.37 23.44
CA TRP A 434 -0.34 17.65 24.48
C TRP A 434 -1.11 16.37 24.88
N PRO A 435 -0.40 15.26 25.15
CA PRO A 435 -1.01 14.08 25.73
C PRO A 435 -1.65 14.40 27.08
N VAL A 436 -2.81 13.79 27.33
CA VAL A 436 -3.63 14.08 28.51
C VAL A 436 -2.89 13.81 29.81
N ASP A 437 -1.95 12.87 29.86
CA ASP A 437 -1.19 12.48 31.05
C ASP A 437 -0.06 13.45 31.42
N ARG A 438 0.17 14.52 30.64
CA ARG A 438 1.33 15.41 30.83
C ARG A 438 1.11 16.62 31.70
N PHE A 439 -0.14 17.03 31.92
CA PHE A 439 -0.45 18.15 32.80
C PHE A 439 -0.85 17.65 34.19
N PRO A 440 -0.48 18.36 35.28
CA PRO A 440 -0.96 18.01 36.61
C PRO A 440 -2.47 18.25 36.71
N ARG A 441 -3.15 17.47 37.56
CA ARG A 441 -4.58 17.68 37.86
C ARG A 441 -4.83 19.09 38.39
N ASP A 442 -4.00 19.53 39.33
CA ASP A 442 -4.01 20.86 39.91
C ASP A 442 -3.19 21.80 39.03
N LEU A 443 -3.83 22.32 37.99
CA LEU A 443 -3.18 23.18 36.99
C LEU A 443 -3.48 24.65 37.28
N THR A 444 -2.44 25.48 37.39
CA THR A 444 -2.60 26.94 37.43
C THR A 444 -2.39 27.52 36.04
N VAL A 445 -3.29 28.40 35.60
CA VAL A 445 -3.26 29.08 34.30
C VAL A 445 -3.39 30.59 34.55
N ASN A 446 -2.42 31.36 34.06
CA ASN A 446 -2.34 32.82 34.23
C ASN A 446 -2.49 33.26 35.71
N GLY A 447 -1.82 32.53 36.62
CA GLY A 447 -1.83 32.82 38.06
C GLY A 447 -3.07 32.33 38.82
N ALA A 448 -4.08 31.77 38.15
CA ALA A 448 -5.30 31.26 38.78
C ALA A 448 -5.42 29.73 38.68
N PRO A 449 -5.88 29.02 39.73
CA PRO A 449 -6.13 27.58 39.64
C PRO A 449 -7.26 27.29 38.66
N LEU A 450 -7.02 26.37 37.73
CA LEU A 450 -7.98 25.92 36.73
C LEU A 450 -8.88 24.84 37.33
N ARG A 451 -10.19 25.10 37.43
CA ARG A 451 -11.18 24.14 37.92
C ARG A 451 -11.80 23.36 36.76
N PRO A 452 -12.06 22.04 36.91
CA PRO A 452 -12.77 21.25 35.91
C PRO A 452 -14.09 21.90 35.51
N GLY A 453 -14.38 21.95 34.21
CA GLY A 453 -15.55 22.64 33.66
C GLY A 453 -15.57 22.62 32.13
N PRO A 454 -16.40 23.44 31.48
CA PRO A 454 -16.42 23.52 30.02
C PRO A 454 -15.03 23.95 29.47
N PRO A 455 -14.68 23.54 28.24
CA PRO A 455 -13.43 23.93 27.60
C PRO A 455 -13.23 25.45 27.60
N ARG A 456 -12.02 25.90 27.91
CA ARG A 456 -11.65 27.32 27.92
C ARG A 456 -10.64 27.61 26.83
N THR A 457 -10.78 28.76 26.18
CA THR A 457 -9.87 29.20 25.13
C THR A 457 -9.30 30.58 25.48
N TRP A 458 -7.98 30.71 25.42
CA TRP A 458 -7.25 31.97 25.54
C TRP A 458 -6.67 32.32 24.18
N ARG A 459 -6.78 33.58 23.76
CA ARG A 459 -6.29 34.04 22.43
C ARG A 459 -4.92 34.71 22.48
N GLU A 460 -4.54 35.25 23.64
CA GLU A 460 -3.30 36.01 23.84
C GLU A 460 -2.14 35.14 24.40
N GLY A 461 -2.38 33.83 24.56
CA GLY A 461 -1.46 32.91 25.19
C GLY A 461 -1.84 32.53 26.62
N VAL A 462 -1.04 31.63 27.19
CA VAL A 462 -1.20 31.09 28.54
C VAL A 462 0.18 30.94 29.20
N THR A 463 0.27 31.36 30.46
CA THR A 463 1.36 31.00 31.37
C THR A 463 0.86 29.91 32.31
N PHE A 464 1.58 28.80 32.40
CA PHE A 464 1.25 27.70 33.28
C PHE A 464 2.04 27.78 34.58
N GLY A 465 1.42 27.33 35.68
CA GLY A 465 2.09 27.20 36.96
C GLY A 465 3.10 26.05 37.03
N PRO A 466 3.78 25.90 38.18
CA PRO A 466 4.75 24.83 38.41
C PRO A 466 4.19 23.42 38.11
N GLY A 467 5.04 22.55 37.58
CA GLY A 467 4.68 21.16 37.24
C GLY A 467 4.07 20.96 35.85
N ALA A 468 3.68 22.02 35.15
CA ALA A 468 3.33 21.93 33.74
C ALA A 468 4.56 21.63 32.86
N PRO A 469 4.42 20.86 31.76
CA PRO A 469 5.53 20.51 30.88
C PRO A 469 6.04 21.70 30.02
N VAL A 470 5.29 22.80 30.01
CA VAL A 470 5.59 24.03 29.30
C VAL A 470 5.20 25.21 30.19
N ALA A 471 6.08 26.21 30.31
CA ALA A 471 5.83 27.36 31.18
C ALA A 471 4.92 28.41 30.54
N ARG A 472 5.02 28.58 29.21
CA ARG A 472 4.26 29.58 28.45
C ARG A 472 3.96 29.10 27.05
N LEU A 473 2.80 29.49 26.52
CA LEU A 473 2.43 29.36 25.11
C LEU A 473 1.85 30.69 24.63
N GLU A 474 2.12 31.06 23.37
CA GLU A 474 1.63 32.30 22.76
C GLU A 474 0.57 32.02 21.71
N GLY A 475 -0.46 32.86 21.60
CA GLY A 475 -1.56 32.66 20.64
C GLY A 475 -2.73 31.86 21.21
N GLU A 476 -3.44 31.11 20.35
CA GLU A 476 -4.67 30.45 20.77
C GLU A 476 -4.37 29.14 21.51
N VAL A 477 -4.75 29.08 22.78
CA VAL A 477 -4.62 27.89 23.64
C VAL A 477 -6.01 27.49 24.10
N ARG A 478 -6.40 26.24 23.83
CA ARG A 478 -7.62 25.62 24.33
C ARG A 478 -7.27 24.56 25.36
N ILE A 479 -7.90 24.62 26.53
CA ILE A 479 -7.72 23.64 27.61
C ILE A 479 -9.07 23.05 27.97
N GLU A 480 -9.16 21.71 28.00
CA GLU A 480 -10.35 20.98 28.39
C GLU A 480 -10.02 19.84 29.37
N PRO A 481 -10.91 19.53 30.33
CA PRO A 481 -10.68 18.44 31.26
C PRO A 481 -10.70 17.09 30.53
N ALA A 482 -9.78 16.20 30.90
CA ALA A 482 -9.64 14.87 30.34
C ALA A 482 -9.37 13.85 31.47
N GLY A 483 -10.44 13.30 32.04
CA GLY A 483 -10.35 12.36 33.17
C GLY A 483 -9.75 13.02 34.41
N ARG A 484 -8.57 12.55 34.84
CA ARG A 484 -7.82 13.10 35.99
C ARG A 484 -6.81 14.19 35.62
N SER A 485 -6.85 14.68 34.38
CA SER A 485 -5.87 15.61 33.84
C SER A 485 -6.49 16.57 32.82
N TRP A 486 -5.66 17.24 32.02
CA TRP A 486 -6.02 18.26 31.05
C TRP A 486 -5.53 17.91 29.65
N ARG A 487 -6.40 18.11 28.66
CA ARG A 487 -6.01 18.17 27.26
C ARG A 487 -5.75 19.62 26.89
N VAL A 488 -4.55 19.89 26.37
CA VAL A 488 -4.13 21.24 25.94
C VAL A 488 -3.90 21.22 24.44
N ALA A 489 -4.59 22.09 23.71
CA ALA A 489 -4.44 22.31 22.28
C ALA A 489 -3.93 23.72 22.03
N TRP A 490 -2.85 23.86 21.26
CA TRP A 490 -2.20 25.12 20.93
C TRP A 490 -2.24 25.36 19.44
N LYS A 491 -2.98 26.38 19.02
CA LYS A 491 -3.20 26.70 17.61
C LYS A 491 -2.42 27.94 17.20
N VAL A 492 -1.39 27.76 16.38
CA VAL A 492 -0.44 28.80 16.00
C VAL A 492 -0.11 28.79 14.51
N PRO A 493 0.41 29.90 13.96
CA PRO A 493 0.99 29.88 12.62
C PRO A 493 2.11 28.85 12.50
N ALA A 494 2.28 28.27 11.31
CA ALA A 494 3.31 27.28 11.02
C ALA A 494 4.72 27.75 11.41
N SER A 495 5.09 29.00 11.10
CA SER A 495 6.37 29.63 11.44
C SER A 495 6.63 29.65 12.94
N ALA A 496 5.61 29.97 13.74
CA ALA A 496 5.71 30.00 15.19
C ALA A 496 5.91 28.59 15.78
N TRP A 497 5.27 27.58 15.18
CA TRP A 497 5.54 26.18 15.54
C TRP A 497 6.95 25.75 15.14
N ILE A 498 7.42 26.09 13.94
CA ILE A 498 8.79 25.78 13.48
C ILE A 498 9.81 26.40 14.44
N ALA A 499 9.66 27.68 14.79
CA ALA A 499 10.57 28.34 15.73
C ALA A 499 10.57 27.67 17.12
N ALA A 500 9.39 27.32 17.63
CA ALA A 500 9.27 26.62 18.92
C ALA A 500 9.89 25.21 18.88
N ALA A 501 9.75 24.50 17.77
CA ALA A 501 10.35 23.19 17.54
C ALA A 501 11.87 23.26 17.45
N VAL A 502 12.40 24.26 16.72
CA VAL A 502 13.84 24.51 16.61
C VAL A 502 14.47 24.66 17.99
N ASP A 503 13.89 25.49 18.86
CA ASP A 503 14.40 25.66 20.22
C ASP A 503 14.19 24.44 21.10
N GLY A 504 13.05 23.75 20.96
CA GLY A 504 12.76 22.57 21.76
C GLY A 504 13.73 21.42 21.49
N GLU A 505 14.17 21.28 20.23
CA GLU A 505 15.07 20.24 19.75
C GLU A 505 16.56 20.59 19.92
N LEU A 506 16.97 21.80 19.52
CA LEU A 506 18.38 22.21 19.58
C LEU A 506 18.77 22.88 20.89
N GLY A 507 17.81 23.46 21.60
CA GLY A 507 18.04 24.28 22.78
C GLY A 507 18.41 25.74 22.47
N PRO A 508 18.26 26.65 23.45
CA PRO A 508 18.41 28.09 23.25
C PRO A 508 19.85 28.55 22.98
N GLY A 509 20.86 27.71 23.21
CA GLY A 509 22.27 28.03 22.92
C GLY A 509 22.77 27.57 21.55
N ALA A 510 21.90 27.08 20.67
CA ALA A 510 22.32 26.54 19.38
C ALA A 510 22.74 27.63 18.37
N PRO A 511 23.77 27.38 17.54
CA PRO A 511 24.18 28.31 16.48
C PRO A 511 23.07 28.62 15.47
N ALA A 512 23.05 29.83 14.92
CA ALA A 512 22.04 30.29 13.97
C ALA A 512 21.93 29.39 12.73
N GLU A 513 23.05 28.97 12.14
CA GLU A 513 23.03 28.13 10.93
C GLU A 513 22.47 26.72 11.20
N ALA A 514 22.69 26.15 12.40
CA ALA A 514 22.05 24.90 12.79
C ALA A 514 20.54 25.06 12.96
N ARG A 515 20.09 26.19 13.52
CA ARG A 515 18.65 26.53 13.63
C ARG A 515 18.01 26.70 12.26
N ARG A 516 18.65 27.43 11.34
CA ARG A 516 18.20 27.61 9.95
C ARG A 516 18.07 26.27 9.23
N ALA A 517 19.05 25.38 9.38
CA ALA A 517 19.00 24.04 8.78
C ALA A 517 17.82 23.20 9.33
N LEU A 518 17.64 23.17 10.66
CA LEU A 518 16.50 22.45 11.25
C LEU A 518 15.15 23.08 10.87
N ALA A 519 15.06 24.41 10.82
CA ALA A 519 13.85 25.11 10.39
C ALA A 519 13.46 24.74 8.95
N ALA A 520 14.44 24.63 8.04
CA ALA A 520 14.21 24.19 6.66
C ALA A 520 13.64 22.76 6.61
N VAL A 521 14.21 21.84 7.40
CA VAL A 521 13.75 20.45 7.54
C VAL A 521 12.31 20.39 8.06
N LEU A 522 12.00 21.14 9.12
CA LEU A 522 10.65 21.18 9.72
C LEU A 522 9.62 21.80 8.77
N GLY A 523 9.99 22.85 8.03
CA GLY A 523 9.14 23.47 7.02
C GLY A 523 8.81 22.52 5.87
N ALA A 524 9.81 21.84 5.32
CA ALA A 524 9.62 20.83 4.29
C ALA A 524 8.79 19.64 4.79
N TRP A 525 9.06 19.17 6.02
CA TRP A 525 8.31 18.09 6.65
C TRP A 525 6.83 18.45 6.83
N LEU A 526 6.54 19.64 7.35
CA LEU A 526 5.17 20.12 7.56
C LEU A 526 4.43 20.32 6.22
N ALA A 527 5.13 20.80 5.18
CA ALA A 527 4.55 20.92 3.85
C ALA A 527 4.17 19.56 3.23
N ALA A 528 4.95 18.51 3.50
CA ALA A 528 4.65 17.14 3.10
C ALA A 528 3.58 16.48 4.00
N HIS A 529 3.45 16.93 5.25
CA HIS A 529 2.55 16.36 6.27
C HIS A 529 1.76 17.46 6.98
N PRO A 530 0.78 18.12 6.33
CA PRO A 530 0.08 19.28 6.87
C PRO A 530 -0.72 18.99 8.17
N GLY A 531 -0.91 17.71 8.51
CA GLY A 531 -1.51 17.24 9.76
C GLY A 531 -0.57 16.42 10.65
N GLY A 532 0.73 16.40 10.34
CA GLY A 532 1.71 15.51 10.96
C GLY A 532 1.40 14.03 10.78
N ASN A 533 1.86 13.23 11.76
CA ASN A 533 1.68 11.77 11.78
C ASN A 533 0.39 11.34 12.50
N HIS A 534 -0.52 12.27 12.82
CA HIS A 534 -1.74 11.96 13.57
C HIS A 534 -2.98 11.94 12.65
N PRO A 535 -3.91 10.98 12.84
CA PRO A 535 -5.12 10.88 12.01
C PRO A 535 -6.05 12.11 12.06
N ASP A 536 -6.01 12.87 13.15
CA ASP A 536 -6.82 14.08 13.36
C ASP A 536 -6.16 15.36 12.84
N GLY A 537 -4.98 15.24 12.23
CA GLY A 537 -4.22 16.36 11.69
C GLY A 537 -3.52 17.22 12.75
N SER A 538 -3.45 16.77 14.01
CA SER A 538 -2.72 17.48 15.06
C SER A 538 -1.23 17.12 15.10
N LEU A 539 -0.43 18.02 15.66
CA LEU A 539 0.99 17.79 15.94
C LEU A 539 1.15 17.44 17.43
N CYS A 540 2.11 16.60 17.77
CA CYS A 540 2.47 16.36 19.17
C CYS A 540 3.74 17.14 19.57
N PRO A 541 3.84 17.64 20.82
CA PRO A 541 5.00 18.40 21.31
C PRO A 541 6.15 17.50 21.78
N LEU A 542 6.25 16.30 21.22
CA LEU A 542 7.16 15.24 21.62
C LEU A 542 8.03 14.81 20.43
N THR A 543 8.99 13.92 20.69
CA THR A 543 9.92 13.34 19.71
C THR A 543 9.27 12.57 18.55
N HIS A 544 7.94 12.51 18.49
CA HIS A 544 7.20 11.92 17.36
C HIS A 544 6.89 12.94 16.25
N CYS A 545 6.70 14.22 16.56
CA CYS A 545 6.63 15.30 15.57
C CYS A 545 7.81 16.25 15.75
N ALA A 546 7.79 17.04 16.83
CA ALA A 546 8.92 17.83 17.30
C ALA A 546 8.72 18.18 18.77
N VAL A 547 9.82 18.28 19.53
CA VAL A 547 9.81 18.72 20.92
C VAL A 547 9.45 20.19 20.99
N ILE A 548 8.45 20.53 21.81
CA ILE A 548 8.05 21.92 22.09
C ILE A 548 8.17 22.17 23.60
N ARG A 549 8.98 23.15 23.99
CA ARG A 549 9.22 23.52 25.40
C ARG A 549 8.61 24.87 25.78
N GLY A 550 8.09 25.60 24.81
CA GLY A 550 7.58 26.96 24.96
C GLY A 550 7.41 27.63 23.60
N PRO A 551 7.13 28.94 23.55
CA PRO A 551 7.25 29.69 22.31
C PRO A 551 8.70 29.69 21.82
N GLY A 552 8.91 29.80 20.51
CA GLY A 552 10.26 30.01 19.97
C GLY A 552 10.83 31.35 20.42
N SER A 553 12.13 31.37 20.72
CA SER A 553 12.89 32.57 21.04
C SER A 553 12.93 33.53 19.85
N PRO A 554 13.25 34.82 20.06
CA PRO A 554 13.48 35.76 18.96
C PRO A 554 14.46 35.23 17.90
N GLU A 555 15.56 34.63 18.33
CA GLU A 555 16.60 34.11 17.45
C GLU A 555 16.13 32.87 16.67
N ALA A 556 15.29 32.03 17.26
CA ALA A 556 14.68 30.90 16.57
C ALA A 556 13.64 31.35 15.53
N ARG A 557 12.87 32.40 15.83
CA ARG A 557 11.93 33.01 14.87
C ARG A 557 12.67 33.64 13.69
N GLU A 558 13.75 34.36 13.96
CA GLU A 558 14.62 34.92 12.92
C GLU A 558 15.24 33.82 12.05
N SER A 559 15.78 32.78 12.68
CA SER A 559 16.35 31.62 11.96
C SER A 559 15.30 30.89 11.12
N ALA A 560 14.07 30.74 11.64
CA ALA A 560 12.98 30.12 10.90
C ALA A 560 12.54 30.97 9.70
N ALA A 561 12.51 32.30 9.85
CA ALA A 561 12.19 33.22 8.76
C ALA A 561 13.28 33.27 7.68
N ALA A 562 14.54 33.08 8.06
CA ALA A 562 15.70 33.07 7.17
C ALA A 562 16.12 31.65 6.73
N ALA A 563 15.33 30.63 7.04
CA ALA A 563 15.67 29.25 6.70
C ALA A 563 15.72 29.06 5.18
N PRO A 564 16.74 28.36 4.64
CA PRO A 564 16.75 28.03 3.23
C PRO A 564 15.58 27.10 2.88
N ARG A 565 15.20 27.07 1.61
CA ARG A 565 14.19 26.12 1.13
C ARG A 565 14.80 24.72 1.08
N ALA A 566 14.10 23.74 1.66
CA ALA A 566 14.37 22.32 1.47
C ALA A 566 13.21 21.68 0.69
N GLU A 567 13.52 20.74 -0.20
CA GLU A 567 12.51 20.10 -1.04
C GLU A 567 11.72 19.03 -0.28
N PRO A 568 10.39 18.98 -0.38
CA PRO A 568 9.59 17.94 0.28
C PRO A 568 10.03 16.53 -0.14
N GLY A 569 10.24 15.63 0.83
CA GLY A 569 10.74 14.27 0.54
C GLY A 569 11.04 13.44 1.78
N TRP A 570 12.03 12.55 1.70
CA TRP A 570 12.56 11.75 2.83
C TRP A 570 13.42 12.59 3.78
N ILE A 571 12.87 13.74 4.20
CA ILE A 571 13.52 14.71 5.08
C ILE A 571 13.15 14.38 6.52
N TRP A 572 14.14 13.87 7.25
CA TRP A 572 14.04 13.49 8.65
C TRP A 572 15.21 14.09 9.42
N PHE A 573 15.10 14.14 10.74
CA PHE A 573 16.20 14.56 11.61
C PHE A 573 16.25 13.69 12.86
N CYS A 574 17.42 13.57 13.47
CA CYS A 574 17.60 12.90 14.75
C CYS A 574 18.59 13.65 15.62
N ALA A 575 18.50 13.45 16.94
CA ALA A 575 19.33 14.17 17.90
C ALA A 575 20.83 13.92 17.68
N SER A 576 21.22 12.66 17.52
CA SER A 576 22.60 12.28 17.16
C SER A 576 22.61 10.99 16.35
N GLN A 577 23.52 10.91 15.37
CA GLN A 577 23.85 9.68 14.66
C GLN A 577 24.99 8.89 15.32
N GLY A 578 25.76 9.50 16.22
CA GLY A 578 26.93 8.87 16.84
C GLY A 578 27.97 8.37 15.83
N GLY A 579 28.10 9.04 14.69
CA GLY A 579 28.94 8.60 13.57
C GLY A 579 28.34 7.52 12.67
N VAL A 580 27.13 7.02 12.96
CA VAL A 580 26.46 5.99 12.16
C VAL A 580 25.12 6.50 11.64
N SER A 581 25.06 6.75 10.33
CA SER A 581 23.85 7.12 9.60
C SER A 581 23.17 5.89 9.01
N LEU A 582 21.84 5.89 8.95
CA LEU A 582 21.04 4.82 8.37
C LEU A 582 20.19 5.34 7.21
N ALA A 583 20.03 4.50 6.20
CA ALA A 583 19.11 4.74 5.11
C ALA A 583 17.64 4.66 5.57
N PRO A 584 16.74 5.48 5.02
CA PRO A 584 15.31 5.36 5.26
C PRO A 584 14.77 3.94 5.08
N ALA A 585 15.18 3.23 4.02
CA ALA A 585 14.75 1.86 3.78
C ALA A 585 15.19 0.89 4.89
N ALA A 586 16.38 1.11 5.47
CA ALA A 586 16.88 0.30 6.58
C ALA A 586 16.05 0.47 7.86
N VAL A 587 15.41 1.63 8.05
CA VAL A 587 14.60 1.92 9.25
C VAL A 587 13.13 1.56 9.03
N TRP A 588 12.55 1.98 7.92
CA TRP A 588 11.10 1.90 7.68
C TRP A 588 10.70 0.92 6.56
N GLY A 589 11.67 0.26 5.91
CA GLY A 589 11.42 -0.67 4.79
C GLY A 589 10.96 0.01 3.50
N ARG A 590 11.11 1.33 3.42
CA ARG A 590 10.75 2.17 2.27
C ARG A 590 11.60 3.43 2.23
N GLY A 591 11.70 4.03 1.04
CA GLY A 591 12.51 5.22 0.78
C GLY A 591 13.90 4.89 0.21
N PRO A 592 14.79 5.87 0.15
CA PRO A 592 16.17 5.69 -0.31
C PRO A 592 16.87 4.54 0.42
N VAL A 593 17.63 3.76 -0.34
CA VAL A 593 18.45 2.65 0.16
C VAL A 593 19.82 3.11 0.65
N ASP A 594 20.21 4.33 0.28
CA ASP A 594 21.46 4.95 0.67
C ASP A 594 21.23 6.03 1.73
N ALA A 595 22.28 6.28 2.51
CA ALA A 595 22.38 7.43 3.40
C ALA A 595 23.78 8.03 3.30
N PRO A 596 23.92 9.36 3.45
CA PRO A 596 25.24 9.96 3.60
C PRO A 596 25.93 9.38 4.84
N PRO A 597 27.27 9.25 4.83
CA PRO A 597 28.01 8.75 5.99
C PRO A 597 27.78 9.66 7.19
N GLY A 598 27.60 9.05 8.37
CA GLY A 598 27.46 9.80 9.62
C GLY A 598 28.79 10.43 10.02
N ALA A 599 28.79 11.71 10.38
CA ALA A 599 29.99 12.37 10.90
C ALA A 599 30.09 12.16 12.42
N ALA A 600 31.25 11.69 12.89
CA ALA A 600 31.55 11.67 14.32
C ALA A 600 31.76 13.10 14.82
N VAL A 601 31.10 13.46 15.92
CA VAL A 601 31.26 14.76 16.58
C VAL A 601 32.13 14.57 17.82
N PRO A 602 33.26 15.28 17.96
CA PRO A 602 34.08 15.21 19.15
C PRO A 602 33.28 15.50 20.42
N GLY A 603 33.37 14.62 21.41
CA GLY A 603 32.68 14.77 22.69
C GLY A 603 31.17 14.48 22.66
N ASP A 604 30.61 13.96 21.56
CA ASP A 604 29.20 13.54 21.54
C ASP A 604 28.97 12.40 22.55
N PRO A 605 28.12 12.59 23.57
CA PRO A 605 27.86 11.55 24.58
C PRO A 605 27.17 10.32 23.99
N TRP A 606 26.65 10.41 22.75
CA TRP A 606 26.02 9.31 22.03
C TRP A 606 26.93 8.72 20.95
N ALA A 607 28.23 9.06 20.92
CA ALA A 607 29.19 8.45 20.00
C ALA A 607 29.23 6.92 20.13
N ALA A 608 29.04 6.39 21.33
CA ALA A 608 28.78 4.98 21.59
C ALA A 608 28.02 4.81 22.92
N TRP A 609 27.21 3.78 23.03
CA TRP A 609 26.50 3.46 24.27
C TRP A 609 26.27 1.95 24.44
N THR A 610 26.15 1.52 25.69
CA THR A 610 25.73 0.17 26.08
C THR A 610 24.52 0.24 27.00
N ARG A 611 23.52 -0.61 26.77
CA ARG A 611 22.32 -0.73 27.62
C ARG A 611 21.97 -2.19 27.83
N SER A 612 21.19 -2.47 28.87
CA SER A 612 20.68 -3.80 29.15
C SER A 612 19.19 -3.74 29.43
N LEU A 613 18.44 -4.69 28.86
CA LEU A 613 17.04 -4.92 29.19
C LEU A 613 16.92 -6.21 29.98
N THR A 614 16.16 -6.16 31.07
CA THR A 614 15.84 -7.33 31.88
C THR A 614 15.01 -8.35 31.09
N PRO A 615 15.00 -9.64 31.49
CA PRO A 615 14.16 -10.65 30.84
C PRO A 615 12.68 -10.25 30.77
N ALA A 616 12.15 -9.61 31.83
CA ALA A 616 10.78 -9.12 31.87
C ALA A 616 10.49 -8.05 30.80
N GLN A 617 11.41 -7.11 30.60
CA GLN A 617 11.31 -6.09 29.54
C GLN A 617 11.37 -6.72 28.15
N VAL A 618 12.29 -7.67 27.92
CA VAL A 618 12.39 -8.40 26.65
C VAL A 618 11.08 -9.14 26.33
N GLN A 619 10.49 -9.82 27.32
CA GLN A 619 9.21 -10.51 27.15
C GLN A 619 8.06 -9.54 26.89
N ALA A 620 8.04 -8.37 27.53
CA ALA A 620 7.06 -7.34 27.24
C ALA A 620 7.18 -6.82 25.80
N LEU A 621 8.40 -6.58 25.30
CA LEU A 621 8.62 -6.17 23.90
C LEU A 621 8.13 -7.23 22.90
N LYS A 622 8.41 -8.52 23.15
CA LYS A 622 7.92 -9.62 22.30
C LYS A 622 6.40 -9.67 22.18
N ARG A 623 5.66 -9.22 23.20
CA ARG A 623 4.19 -9.14 23.18
C ARG A 623 3.68 -7.89 22.49
N GLN A 624 4.41 -6.78 22.59
CA GLN A 624 4.00 -5.48 22.04
C GLN A 624 4.32 -5.34 20.56
N VAL A 625 5.41 -5.94 20.08
CA VAL A 625 5.91 -5.80 18.71
C VAL A 625 5.67 -7.07 17.93
N ARG A 626 5.13 -6.94 16.71
CA ARG A 626 4.91 -8.09 15.83
C ARG A 626 6.20 -8.44 15.07
N PRO A 627 6.55 -9.73 14.93
CA PRO A 627 7.67 -10.13 14.09
C PRO A 627 7.32 -9.96 12.60
N GLY A 628 8.36 -9.77 11.78
CA GLY A 628 8.26 -9.54 10.34
C GLY A 628 8.99 -8.26 9.93
N LEU A 629 9.70 -8.30 8.80
CA LEU A 629 10.43 -7.17 8.24
C LEU A 629 9.88 -6.84 6.86
N ALA A 630 9.82 -5.54 6.56
CA ALA A 630 9.70 -5.10 5.18
C ALA A 630 11.04 -5.31 4.42
N PRO A 631 11.03 -5.43 3.08
CA PRO A 631 12.26 -5.53 2.30
C PRO A 631 13.25 -4.41 2.61
N GLY A 632 14.53 -4.76 2.83
CA GLY A 632 15.59 -3.80 3.17
C GLY A 632 15.59 -3.30 4.62
N GLN A 633 14.54 -3.57 5.41
CA GLN A 633 14.44 -3.12 6.79
C GLN A 633 15.35 -3.94 7.72
N ARG A 634 16.02 -3.27 8.66
CA ARG A 634 16.84 -3.92 9.70
C ARG A 634 15.95 -4.57 10.74
N GLY A 635 16.34 -5.77 11.15
CA GLY A 635 15.65 -6.50 12.21
C GLY A 635 16.58 -7.14 13.22
N LEU A 636 16.03 -7.45 14.40
CA LEU A 636 16.70 -8.17 15.47
C LEU A 636 15.90 -9.40 15.88
N ARG A 637 16.61 -10.47 16.22
CA ARG A 637 16.04 -11.66 16.84
C ARG A 637 16.18 -11.56 18.35
N LEU A 638 15.12 -11.94 19.07
CA LEU A 638 15.11 -12.02 20.53
C LEU A 638 15.04 -13.50 20.90
N GLY A 639 16.15 -14.22 20.73
CA GLY A 639 16.23 -15.68 20.86
C GLY A 639 15.59 -16.37 19.65
N PRO A 640 14.71 -17.38 19.83
CA PRO A 640 14.05 -18.05 18.71
C PRO A 640 12.98 -17.18 18.02
N SER A 641 12.54 -16.08 18.67
CA SER A 641 11.49 -15.19 18.16
C SER A 641 12.06 -14.06 17.28
N GLY A 642 11.28 -13.63 16.28
CA GLY A 642 11.65 -12.58 15.34
C GLY A 642 11.92 -13.10 13.92
N PRO A 643 12.54 -12.29 13.04
CA PRO A 643 13.08 -10.97 13.31
C PRO A 643 11.98 -9.91 13.57
N TYR A 644 12.29 -8.94 14.42
CA TYR A 644 11.45 -7.77 14.72
C TYR A 644 12.09 -6.52 14.14
N PRO A 645 11.34 -5.54 13.60
CA PRO A 645 11.89 -4.26 13.20
C PRO A 645 12.57 -3.55 14.38
N VAL A 646 13.79 -3.07 14.17
CA VAL A 646 14.55 -2.37 15.23
C VAL A 646 13.81 -1.13 15.71
N GLU A 647 13.27 -0.34 14.79
CA GLU A 647 12.52 0.88 15.11
C GLU A 647 11.30 0.58 15.99
N ASP A 648 10.54 -0.47 15.69
CA ASP A 648 9.36 -0.83 16.47
C ASP A 648 9.74 -1.26 17.89
N LEU A 649 10.82 -2.03 18.03
CA LEU A 649 11.38 -2.39 19.34
C LEU A 649 11.83 -1.16 20.13
N ARG A 650 12.57 -0.25 19.49
CA ARG A 650 13.05 1.00 20.09
C ARG A 650 11.89 1.87 20.57
N LEU A 651 10.88 2.08 19.72
CA LEU A 651 9.69 2.88 20.06
C LEU A 651 8.87 2.22 21.18
N ALA A 652 8.71 0.89 21.16
CA ALA A 652 8.01 0.16 22.22
C ALA A 652 8.76 0.24 23.56
N ALA A 653 10.09 0.13 23.52
CA ALA A 653 10.95 0.31 24.70
C ALA A 653 10.89 1.74 25.23
N GLY A 654 10.95 2.74 24.36
CA GLY A 654 10.86 4.16 24.72
C GLY A 654 9.54 4.51 25.41
N ARG A 655 8.42 3.98 24.90
CA ARG A 655 7.09 4.19 25.48
C ARG A 655 6.88 3.44 26.80
N SER A 656 7.41 2.23 26.93
CA SER A 656 7.16 1.37 28.11
C SER A 656 8.16 1.60 29.25
N PHE A 657 9.41 1.90 28.92
CA PHE A 657 10.54 1.90 29.87
C PHE A 657 11.36 3.19 29.83
N GLY A 658 11.00 4.14 28.98
CA GLY A 658 11.72 5.41 28.80
C GLY A 658 12.74 5.37 27.67
N TRP A 659 12.90 6.52 27.00
CA TRP A 659 13.67 6.67 25.76
C TRP A 659 15.17 6.39 25.89
N ALA A 660 15.74 6.45 27.10
CA ALA A 660 17.15 6.12 27.33
C ALA A 660 17.43 4.60 27.40
N THR A 661 16.38 3.76 27.48
CA THR A 661 16.51 2.29 27.55
C THR A 661 17.02 1.70 26.23
N TRP A 662 16.56 2.25 25.10
CA TRP A 662 16.99 1.87 23.77
C TRP A 662 17.21 3.16 22.97
N PRO A 663 18.40 3.77 23.04
CA PRO A 663 18.62 5.12 22.52
C PRO A 663 18.44 5.27 21.01
N SER A 664 18.86 4.29 20.21
CA SER A 664 18.89 4.43 18.74
C SER A 664 18.70 3.14 17.94
N ASN A 665 18.55 3.31 16.62
CA ASN A 665 18.41 2.20 15.67
C ASN A 665 19.75 1.64 15.19
N ALA A 666 20.82 2.43 15.25
CA ALA A 666 22.17 1.99 14.92
C ALA A 666 22.76 1.19 16.10
N CYS A 667 22.23 -0.01 16.33
CA CYS A 667 22.67 -0.89 17.40
C CYS A 667 22.79 -2.36 16.97
N ALA A 668 23.59 -3.10 17.72
CA ALA A 668 23.59 -4.55 17.79
C ALA A 668 22.95 -5.00 19.12
N ALA A 669 22.43 -6.22 19.13
CA ALA A 669 21.80 -6.80 20.29
C ALA A 669 22.27 -8.24 20.51
N GLN A 670 22.59 -8.58 21.76
CA GLN A 670 22.96 -9.92 22.19
C GLN A 670 22.00 -10.37 23.28
N LEU A 671 21.25 -11.44 23.02
CA LEU A 671 20.45 -12.09 24.06
C LEU A 671 21.38 -12.94 24.93
N LEU A 672 21.37 -12.69 26.24
CA LEU A 672 22.17 -13.42 27.21
C LEU A 672 21.44 -14.69 27.69
N PRO A 673 22.14 -15.67 28.28
CA PRO A 673 21.55 -16.95 28.70
C PRO A 673 20.41 -16.82 29.73
N ASP A 674 20.42 -15.77 30.56
CA ASP A 674 19.37 -15.46 31.53
C ASP A 674 18.10 -14.84 30.90
N GLY A 675 18.12 -14.64 29.57
CA GLY A 675 17.03 -14.03 28.80
C GLY A 675 17.05 -12.50 28.79
N SER A 676 18.06 -11.87 29.41
CA SER A 676 18.29 -10.43 29.28
C SER A 676 18.88 -10.08 27.92
N LEU A 677 18.77 -8.82 27.50
CA LEU A 677 19.28 -8.34 26.22
C LEU A 677 20.33 -7.25 26.47
N ARG A 678 21.57 -7.48 26.03
CA ARG A 678 22.62 -6.46 25.97
C ARG A 678 22.54 -5.76 24.62
N LEU A 679 22.51 -4.44 24.63
CA LEU A 679 22.50 -3.58 23.46
C LEU A 679 23.78 -2.75 23.42
N GLU A 680 24.38 -2.64 22.24
CA GLU A 680 25.51 -1.77 21.97
C GLU A 680 25.22 -0.98 20.70
N GLY A 681 25.39 0.33 20.73
CA GLY A 681 24.98 1.15 19.59
C GLY A 681 25.53 2.57 19.60
N HIS A 682 25.05 3.35 18.63
CA HIS A 682 25.53 4.69 18.29
C HIS A 682 24.36 5.65 18.06
N GLY A 683 24.49 6.87 18.53
CA GLY A 683 23.52 7.95 18.35
C GLY A 683 22.32 7.88 19.29
N LEU A 684 21.38 8.78 19.04
CA LEU A 684 20.12 8.98 19.76
C LEU A 684 19.02 9.32 18.74
N GLY A 685 18.02 8.45 18.63
CA GLY A 685 16.94 8.54 17.63
C GLY A 685 17.06 7.51 16.51
N HIS A 686 16.43 7.76 15.37
CA HIS A 686 16.36 6.78 14.27
C HIS A 686 17.60 6.73 13.36
N ASN A 687 18.58 7.64 13.55
CA ASN A 687 19.83 7.75 12.77
C ASN A 687 19.64 8.13 11.28
N VAL A 688 18.56 8.81 10.89
CA VAL A 688 18.28 9.14 9.47
C VAL A 688 18.24 10.66 9.27
N GLY A 689 18.80 11.13 8.15
CA GLY A 689 18.72 12.53 7.72
C GLY A 689 19.61 13.48 8.53
N LEU A 690 19.09 14.66 8.88
CA LEU A 690 19.83 15.70 9.58
C LEU A 690 20.17 15.26 11.01
N CYS A 691 21.47 15.13 11.32
CA CYS A 691 21.97 14.92 12.68
C CYS A 691 22.13 16.27 13.39
N LEU A 692 21.36 16.50 14.47
CA LEU A 692 21.39 17.79 15.18
C LEU A 692 22.74 18.07 15.84
N ALA A 693 23.39 17.06 16.43
CA ALA A 693 24.73 17.20 16.99
C ALA A 693 25.77 17.62 15.92
N THR A 694 25.74 16.98 14.75
CA THR A 694 26.62 17.31 13.63
C THR A 694 26.32 18.70 13.08
N ALA A 695 25.04 19.06 12.93
CA ALA A 695 24.63 20.38 12.44
C ALA A 695 25.14 21.50 13.36
N ARG A 696 25.05 21.31 14.69
CA ARG A 696 25.62 22.26 15.67
C ARG A 696 27.13 22.38 15.51
N HIS A 697 27.84 21.26 15.49
CA HIS A 697 29.30 21.24 15.36
C HIS A 697 29.77 21.92 14.05
N GLN A 698 29.09 21.63 12.93
CA GLN A 698 29.40 22.23 11.64
C GLN A 698 29.11 23.75 11.64
N ALA A 699 27.99 24.17 12.22
CA ALA A 699 27.65 25.58 12.33
C ALA A 699 28.65 26.34 13.24
N GLU A 700 29.12 25.74 14.33
CA GLU A 700 30.20 26.28 15.17
C GLU A 700 31.51 26.44 14.40
N ALA A 701 31.77 25.55 13.43
CA ALA A 701 32.89 25.66 12.50
C ALA A 701 32.65 26.63 11.33
N GLY A 702 31.56 27.42 11.35
CA GLY A 702 31.25 28.43 10.34
C GLY A 702 30.54 27.91 9.08
N MET A 703 30.01 26.68 9.10
CA MET A 703 29.29 26.12 7.97
C MET A 703 27.88 26.72 7.84
N ALA A 704 27.51 27.16 6.65
CA ALA A 704 26.17 27.65 6.33
C ALA A 704 25.12 26.52 6.29
N ALA A 705 23.86 26.85 6.60
CA ALA A 705 22.73 25.93 6.65
C ALA A 705 22.53 25.13 5.35
N GLU A 706 22.74 25.76 4.19
CA GLU A 706 22.61 25.14 2.88
C GLU A 706 23.64 24.00 2.66
N GLU A 707 24.87 24.19 3.14
CA GLU A 707 25.91 23.16 3.11
C GLU A 707 25.61 22.03 4.10
N ILE A 708 25.15 22.37 5.31
CA ILE A 708 24.72 21.39 6.32
C ILE A 708 23.63 20.48 5.74
N LEU A 709 22.62 21.06 5.11
CA LEU A 709 21.52 20.32 4.47
C LEU A 709 22.02 19.43 3.33
N ARG A 710 22.89 19.95 2.46
CA ARG A 710 23.44 19.17 1.33
C ARG A 710 24.25 17.95 1.80
N ARG A 711 24.90 18.03 2.96
CA ARG A 711 25.62 16.89 3.55
C ARG A 711 24.69 15.90 4.25
N ALA A 712 23.55 16.37 4.76
CA ALA A 712 22.59 15.56 5.48
C ALA A 712 21.71 14.68 4.58
N PHE A 713 21.54 15.06 3.31
CA PHE A 713 20.63 14.39 2.38
C PHE A 713 21.34 14.03 1.06
N VAL A 714 21.11 12.82 0.55
CA VAL A 714 21.55 12.43 -0.81
C VAL A 714 20.65 13.17 -1.81
N PRO A 715 21.21 13.72 -2.91
CA PRO A 715 20.44 14.36 -3.98
C PRO A 715 19.36 13.48 -4.60
#